data_AF-A0A355RK40-F1
#
_entry.id   AF-A0A355RK40-F1
#
_cell.length_a   1.000
_cell.length_b   1.000
_cell.length_c   1.000
_cell.angle_alpha   90.00
_cell.angle_beta   90.00
_cell.angle_gamma   90.00
#
_symmetry.space_group_name_H-M   'P 1'
#
loop_
_entity.id
_entity.type
_entity.pdbx_description
1 polymer ?
#
loop_
_entity_poly.entity_id
_entity_poly.type
_entity_poly.pdbx_seq_one_letter_code
_entity_poly.pdbx_strand_id
1 'polypeptide(L)'
;MKKVKTCLFTALLSLSFLGLVSCGEGTSNDSSIVNNDISLSQNSADMILGDTLELTASSSTKETIAWTSSDTSVAIVNDGTVLAIGKGVATITASIGENKATCLVNVGYGNYLPSLSLDNVASDSIALGKGTAFPLRGLASFNGKSYPCQLSISVEDKEIVSLSGNSLIGKKVGTTKVIVKGLWNNFSTPLMNKTIDVVVSNDISIYPEVTLANTKGVMNSIDLSLLSSWQGENYDSTANVKFIVKENGISKSASISSTDPEIISVTSDGFVQAKKVGEAKLVGTYVDENGNEYYSYVDVKVTCPVATYDGQLKVASSSPFPLDEYFGEGALLTYAKQGEKELKFLSNGYIEGLTAEGEDSEPLLIMTNKGGFYFEDSFIYTKALNNENFLSTLKLESGKVIDGYYILDSDITSEIDMTSQESSYYSASDTYKNKYFKGTFDGLGHTLKAKVAREGIFGGLGEKAVIKNTHFEFTFSSSDFCSGIARNNWTNNIKGWKATLSNLYVTTTNYYDHSYSLFEYRFNDLAMNDIYVNLTLSEGVGEVTSSTQEKGALFHTDSTISSGPFGSFTGDFRNVYVVSDKFMPISSGYSVNNLFVTYAKNDMDKLGDYERAGKTDSINSCVLGSKDNNAKKVLFGSLPTVTWYFPTTKNTNLVFVYLSLSSIGNGGIYRYDTTTELKNSGIGKVGSWDVL
;
A
#
# COMPACT_ATOMS: atom_id res chain seq x y z
N MET A 1 -6.85 -10.27 16.04
CA MET A 1 -7.48 -10.79 17.29
C MET A 1 -6.71 -10.18 18.46
N LYS A 2 -7.22 -9.51 19.48
CA LYS A 2 -8.56 -9.24 20.03
C LYS A 2 -8.47 -7.86 20.72
N LYS A 3 -9.48 -7.00 20.56
CA LYS A 3 -9.70 -5.82 21.41
C LYS A 3 -10.29 -6.32 22.73
N VAL A 4 -9.72 -5.93 23.87
CA VAL A 4 -10.28 -6.21 25.21
C VAL A 4 -10.77 -4.89 25.80
N LYS A 5 -12.09 -4.80 25.99
CA LYS A 5 -12.77 -3.77 26.77
C LYS A 5 -12.78 -4.21 28.23
N THR A 6 -12.38 -3.33 29.14
CA THR A 6 -12.50 -3.55 30.59
C THR A 6 -13.72 -2.77 31.10
N CYS A 7 -14.76 -3.51 31.49
CA CYS A 7 -15.87 -3.00 32.30
C CYS A 7 -15.52 -3.20 33.78
N LEU A 8 -15.67 -2.15 34.59
CA LEU A 8 -15.52 -2.20 36.04
C LEU A 8 -16.89 -2.46 36.69
N PHE A 9 -16.96 -3.48 37.54
CA PHE A 9 -18.08 -3.78 38.44
C PHE A 9 -17.80 -3.16 39.81
N THR A 10 -18.78 -2.48 40.39
CA THR A 10 -18.82 -2.13 41.83
C THR A 10 -20.15 -2.59 42.42
N ALA A 11 -20.06 -3.41 43.46
CA ALA A 11 -21.11 -3.74 44.42
C ALA A 11 -21.26 -2.57 45.44
N LEU A 12 -22.25 -2.45 46.34
CA LEU A 12 -23.13 -3.39 47.02
C LEU A 12 -24.24 -2.59 47.77
N LEU A 13 -25.42 -3.20 47.94
CA LEU A 13 -26.39 -3.16 49.07
C LEU A 13 -27.04 -1.84 49.60
N SER A 14 -28.38 -1.82 49.59
CA SER A 14 -29.23 -1.27 50.67
C SER A 14 -30.56 -2.03 50.78
N LEU A 15 -31.01 -2.26 52.03
CA LEU A 15 -32.21 -3.00 52.46
C LEU A 15 -33.51 -2.19 52.33
N SER A 16 -34.66 -2.85 52.16
CA SER A 16 -35.84 -2.66 53.05
C SER A 16 -37.01 -3.62 52.75
N PHE A 17 -37.77 -3.90 53.82
CA PHE A 17 -38.86 -4.86 54.02
C PHE A 17 -40.25 -4.29 53.62
N LEU A 18 -41.20 -5.16 53.22
CA LEU A 18 -42.68 -4.98 53.23
C LEU A 18 -43.26 -5.73 54.46
N GLY A 19 -44.18 -5.19 55.28
CA GLY A 19 -45.66 -5.23 55.14
C GLY A 19 -46.22 -6.64 55.43
N LEU A 20 -47.13 -6.96 56.37
CA LEU A 20 -48.45 -6.39 56.77
C LEU A 20 -49.10 -7.26 57.90
N VAL A 21 -50.31 -6.84 58.37
CA VAL A 21 -51.40 -7.61 59.06
C VAL A 21 -51.43 -7.48 60.61
N SER A 22 -52.53 -7.24 61.35
CA SER A 22 -53.96 -6.90 61.13
C SER A 22 -54.67 -6.56 62.47
N CYS A 23 -55.79 -5.85 62.37
CA CYS A 23 -56.88 -5.40 63.27
C CYS A 23 -57.19 -6.05 64.64
N GLY A 24 -57.79 -5.23 65.52
CA GLY A 24 -58.86 -5.62 66.45
C GLY A 24 -58.98 -4.76 67.71
N GLU A 25 -60.06 -3.96 67.82
CA GLU A 25 -60.36 -2.96 68.87
C GLU A 25 -60.79 -3.53 70.25
N GLY A 26 -60.66 -2.72 71.32
CA GLY A 26 -61.48 -2.86 72.54
C GLY A 26 -60.93 -2.35 73.89
N THR A 27 -60.95 -1.03 74.10
CA THR A 27 -61.17 -0.25 75.36
C THR A 27 -60.52 -0.65 76.70
N SER A 28 -59.74 0.29 77.28
CA SER A 28 -59.97 0.83 78.64
C SER A 28 -59.24 2.16 78.85
N ASN A 29 -59.90 3.11 79.50
CA ASN A 29 -59.33 4.39 79.93
C ASN A 29 -58.29 4.17 81.04
N ASP A 30 -57.09 4.73 80.89
CA ASP A 30 -56.35 5.28 82.02
C ASP A 30 -55.41 6.42 81.58
N SER A 31 -55.52 7.55 82.27
CA SER A 31 -54.68 8.72 82.08
C SER A 31 -53.33 8.47 82.76
N SER A 32 -52.28 8.24 81.98
CA SER A 32 -50.90 8.23 82.47
C SER A 32 -50.09 9.36 81.85
N ILE A 33 -49.43 10.10 82.73
CA ILE A 33 -48.59 11.27 82.46
C ILE A 33 -47.40 10.84 81.59
N VAL A 34 -47.25 11.42 80.40
CA VAL A 34 -46.04 11.25 79.59
C VAL A 34 -44.96 12.17 80.17
N ASN A 35 -43.97 11.59 80.84
CA ASN A 35 -42.74 12.31 81.16
C ASN A 35 -41.91 12.40 79.86
N ASN A 36 -41.61 13.60 79.40
CA ASN A 36 -40.82 13.83 78.18
C ASN A 36 -39.32 13.74 78.50
N ASP A 37 -38.81 12.54 78.78
CA ASP A 37 -37.38 12.34 79.03
C ASP A 37 -36.61 12.21 77.70
N ILE A 38 -35.56 13.02 77.52
CA ILE A 38 -34.56 12.91 76.44
C ILE A 38 -33.27 12.33 77.03
N SER A 39 -32.62 11.38 76.34
CA SER A 39 -31.34 10.79 76.74
C SER A 39 -30.34 10.70 75.58
N LEU A 40 -29.04 10.69 75.88
CA LEU A 40 -27.97 10.52 74.90
C LEU A 40 -27.31 9.15 75.03
N SER A 41 -26.78 8.61 73.92
CA SER A 41 -26.03 7.35 73.89
C SER A 41 -24.84 7.30 74.86
N GLN A 42 -24.28 8.45 75.22
CA GLN A 42 -23.27 8.61 76.27
C GLN A 42 -23.27 10.03 76.83
N ASN A 43 -22.86 10.18 78.09
CA ASN A 43 -22.84 11.46 78.83
C ASN A 43 -21.44 12.08 78.95
N SER A 44 -20.39 11.37 78.54
CA SER A 44 -19.04 11.91 78.37
C SER A 44 -18.27 11.18 77.27
N ALA A 45 -17.27 11.86 76.71
CA ALA A 45 -16.35 11.29 75.72
C ALA A 45 -14.97 11.95 75.82
N ASP A 46 -13.91 11.15 75.88
CA ASP A 46 -12.54 11.61 75.63
C ASP A 46 -12.24 11.44 74.14
N MET A 47 -11.94 12.53 73.44
CA MET A 47 -11.68 12.54 72.00
C MET A 47 -10.27 13.06 71.71
N ILE A 48 -9.67 12.58 70.63
CA ILE A 48 -8.42 13.11 70.09
C ILE A 48 -8.76 14.20 69.08
N LEU A 49 -7.99 15.28 69.04
CA LEU A 49 -8.22 16.34 68.06
C LEU A 49 -8.26 15.75 66.63
N GLY A 50 -9.31 16.08 65.90
CA GLY A 50 -9.62 15.51 64.59
C GLY A 50 -10.56 14.31 64.61
N ASP A 51 -10.87 13.71 65.75
CA ASP A 51 -11.84 12.61 65.85
C ASP A 51 -13.27 13.06 65.56
N THR A 52 -14.08 12.10 65.12
CA THR A 52 -15.53 12.23 64.98
C THR A 52 -16.22 11.23 65.92
N LEU A 53 -17.28 11.67 66.59
CA LEU A 53 -18.11 10.88 67.48
C LEU A 53 -19.58 11.02 67.08
N GLU A 54 -20.31 9.91 67.02
CA GLU A 54 -21.76 9.92 66.79
C GLU A 54 -22.51 9.82 68.13
N LEU A 55 -23.33 10.82 68.43
CA LEU A 55 -24.25 10.85 69.57
C LEU A 55 -25.67 10.63 69.11
N THR A 56 -26.30 9.55 69.60
CA THR A 56 -27.72 9.29 69.33
C THR A 56 -28.55 9.82 70.48
N ALA A 57 -29.50 10.70 70.19
CA ALA A 57 -30.49 11.16 71.15
C ALA A 57 -31.79 10.32 71.03
N SER A 58 -32.29 9.83 72.16
CA SER A 58 -33.56 9.09 72.25
C SER A 58 -34.59 9.91 73.03
N SER A 59 -35.81 10.01 72.51
CA SER A 59 -36.94 10.68 73.16
C SER A 59 -38.23 9.89 72.96
N SER A 60 -39.16 10.02 73.91
CA SER A 60 -40.53 9.52 73.80
C SER A 60 -41.40 10.32 72.82
N THR A 61 -40.92 11.45 72.31
CA THR A 61 -41.60 12.33 71.35
C THR A 61 -40.99 12.24 69.94
N LYS A 62 -41.76 12.60 68.91
CA LYS A 62 -41.31 12.62 67.50
C LYS A 62 -40.83 14.01 67.04
N GLU A 63 -40.51 14.90 67.97
CA GLU A 63 -40.06 16.27 67.66
C GLU A 63 -38.59 16.30 67.21
N THR A 64 -38.22 17.32 66.42
CA THR A 64 -36.85 17.50 65.95
C THR A 64 -35.94 17.93 67.10
N ILE A 65 -34.83 17.22 67.27
CA ILE A 65 -33.83 17.51 68.32
C ILE A 65 -32.90 18.65 67.85
N ALA A 66 -32.80 19.70 68.66
CA ALA A 66 -31.82 20.77 68.44
C ALA A 66 -30.52 20.47 69.18
N TRP A 67 -29.39 20.57 68.47
CA TRP A 67 -28.04 20.33 68.98
C TRP A 67 -27.26 21.63 69.13
N THR A 68 -26.54 21.76 70.24
CA THR A 68 -25.66 22.91 70.51
C THR A 68 -24.37 22.44 71.18
N SER A 69 -23.28 23.19 70.99
CA SER A 69 -22.03 23.02 71.74
C SER A 69 -21.79 24.24 72.61
N SER A 70 -21.31 24.04 73.83
CA SER A 70 -20.91 25.14 74.70
C SER A 70 -19.67 25.89 74.21
N ASP A 71 -18.82 25.23 73.42
CA ASP A 71 -17.63 25.82 72.81
C ASP A 71 -17.35 25.19 71.45
N THR A 72 -17.76 25.90 70.40
CA THR A 72 -17.57 25.45 69.02
C THR A 72 -16.12 25.50 68.56
N SER A 73 -15.19 26.11 69.32
CA SER A 73 -13.75 26.07 69.03
C SER A 73 -13.07 24.79 69.54
N VAL A 74 -13.75 24.03 70.41
CA VAL A 74 -13.30 22.74 70.94
C VAL A 74 -14.01 21.59 70.22
N ALA A 75 -15.34 21.63 70.15
CA ALA A 75 -16.14 20.62 69.46
C ALA A 75 -17.38 21.23 68.79
N ILE A 76 -17.64 20.84 67.54
CA ILE A 76 -18.86 21.20 66.82
C ILE A 76 -19.77 19.98 66.74
N VAL A 77 -21.08 20.19 66.74
CA VAL A 77 -22.08 19.14 66.60
C VAL A 77 -23.06 19.51 65.49
N ASN A 78 -23.32 18.56 64.59
CA ASN A 78 -24.36 18.67 63.57
C ASN A 78 -25.17 17.38 63.59
N ASP A 79 -26.45 17.46 63.92
CA ASP A 79 -27.38 16.32 63.93
C ASP A 79 -26.88 15.07 64.68
N GLY A 80 -26.15 15.28 65.79
CA GLY A 80 -25.58 14.22 66.62
C GLY A 80 -24.14 13.84 66.26
N THR A 81 -23.63 14.23 65.10
CA THR A 81 -22.23 14.03 64.74
C THR A 81 -21.36 15.14 65.35
N VAL A 82 -20.52 14.77 66.31
CA VAL A 82 -19.58 15.64 67.01
C VAL A 82 -18.19 15.54 66.38
N LEU A 83 -17.61 16.67 65.96
CA LEU A 83 -16.23 16.75 65.46
C LEU A 83 -15.35 17.52 66.45
N ALA A 84 -14.26 16.89 66.89
CA ALA A 84 -13.27 17.52 67.77
C ALA A 84 -12.32 18.42 66.95
N ILE A 85 -12.39 19.74 67.15
CA ILE A 85 -11.63 20.72 66.36
C ILE A 85 -10.58 21.51 67.15
N GLY A 86 -10.63 21.50 68.48
CA GLY A 86 -9.67 22.17 69.35
C GLY A 86 -9.50 21.47 70.70
N LYS A 87 -8.32 21.56 71.31
CA LYS A 87 -8.07 21.00 72.64
C LYS A 87 -8.84 21.79 73.70
N GLY A 88 -9.61 21.11 74.53
CA GLY A 88 -10.39 21.73 75.59
C GLY A 88 -11.56 20.85 76.04
N VAL A 89 -12.49 21.43 76.77
CA VAL A 89 -13.70 20.73 77.23
C VAL A 89 -14.92 21.48 76.72
N ALA A 90 -15.85 20.79 76.07
CA ALA A 90 -17.12 21.34 75.60
C ALA A 90 -18.27 20.42 75.98
N THR A 91 -19.41 21.01 76.33
CA THR A 91 -20.64 20.27 76.61
C THR A 91 -21.54 20.34 75.38
N ILE A 92 -21.81 19.18 74.78
CA ILE A 92 -22.78 19.01 73.71
C ILE A 92 -24.17 18.82 74.31
N THR A 93 -25.14 19.61 73.88
CA THR A 93 -26.52 19.57 74.40
C THR A 93 -27.49 19.24 73.27
N ALA A 94 -28.26 18.17 73.45
CA ALA A 94 -29.45 17.86 72.67
C ALA A 94 -30.70 18.36 73.41
N SER A 95 -31.63 19.00 72.71
CA SER A 95 -32.82 19.60 73.32
C SER A 95 -34.08 19.37 72.50
N ILE A 96 -35.19 19.10 73.20
CA ILE A 96 -36.56 19.05 72.66
C ILE A 96 -37.44 19.85 73.62
N GLY A 97 -37.93 21.02 73.18
CA GLY A 97 -38.63 21.97 74.05
C GLY A 97 -37.77 22.39 75.25
N GLU A 98 -38.26 22.16 76.47
CA GLU A 98 -37.54 22.46 77.72
C GLU A 98 -36.61 21.31 78.19
N ASN A 99 -36.73 20.12 77.61
CA ASN A 99 -35.97 18.94 78.03
C ASN A 99 -34.59 18.91 77.37
N LYS A 100 -33.55 18.58 78.14
CA LYS A 100 -32.15 18.60 77.68
C LYS A 100 -31.39 17.37 78.14
N ALA A 101 -30.56 16.83 77.27
CA ALA A 101 -29.54 15.85 77.61
C ALA A 101 -28.18 16.36 77.15
N THR A 102 -27.15 16.12 77.96
CA THR A 102 -25.82 16.68 77.76
C THR A 102 -24.74 15.61 77.74
N CYS A 103 -23.74 15.79 76.88
CA CYS A 103 -22.53 14.99 76.82
C CYS A 103 -21.30 15.89 77.01
N LEU A 104 -20.45 15.58 77.99
CA LEU A 104 -19.20 16.29 78.24
C LEU A 104 -18.09 15.73 77.33
N VAL A 105 -17.63 16.52 76.37
CA VAL A 105 -16.56 16.16 75.44
C VAL A 105 -15.25 16.78 75.90
N ASN A 106 -14.26 15.94 76.18
CA ASN A 106 -12.91 16.36 76.54
C ASN A 106 -11.95 16.02 75.39
N VAL A 107 -11.46 17.06 74.71
CA VAL A 107 -10.58 16.91 73.55
C VAL A 107 -9.12 17.09 73.95
N GLY A 108 -8.32 16.05 73.75
CA GLY A 108 -6.89 16.03 74.00
C GLY A 108 -6.08 15.69 72.75
N TYR A 109 -4.76 15.56 72.93
CA TYR A 109 -3.86 15.05 71.88
C TYR A 109 -3.53 13.56 72.07
N GLY A 110 -3.92 12.96 73.19
CA GLY A 110 -3.56 11.58 73.53
C GLY A 110 -2.04 11.35 73.51
N ASN A 111 -1.63 10.16 73.05
CA ASN A 111 -0.22 9.78 72.86
C ASN A 111 0.29 10.08 71.44
N TYR A 112 -0.47 10.83 70.64
CA TYR A 112 -0.08 11.18 69.27
C TYR A 112 0.86 12.38 69.29
N LEU A 113 1.88 12.32 68.46
CA LEU A 113 2.77 13.45 68.19
C LEU A 113 2.54 13.92 66.75
N PRO A 114 2.40 15.22 66.51
CA PRO A 114 2.35 15.73 65.15
C PRO A 114 3.72 15.55 64.48
N SER A 115 3.71 15.38 63.15
CA SER A 115 4.92 15.43 62.33
C SER A 115 4.80 16.52 61.25
N LEU A 116 5.92 17.14 60.91
CA LEU A 116 5.95 18.13 59.83
C LEU A 116 5.93 17.42 58.47
N SER A 117 4.99 17.83 57.61
CA SER A 117 4.96 17.49 56.20
C SER A 117 5.13 18.76 55.36
N LEU A 118 5.87 18.67 54.26
CA LEU A 118 5.97 19.74 53.27
C LEU A 118 5.17 19.30 52.05
N ASP A 119 4.04 19.97 51.79
CA ASP A 119 3.06 19.52 50.77
C ASP A 119 3.62 19.59 49.35
N ASN A 120 4.62 20.45 49.12
CA ASN A 120 5.25 20.69 47.84
C ASN A 120 6.69 20.16 47.75
N VAL A 121 7.12 19.30 48.67
CA VAL A 121 8.45 18.67 48.64
C VAL A 121 8.32 17.16 48.84
N ALA A 122 8.46 16.41 47.74
CA ALA A 122 8.19 14.98 47.71
C ALA A 122 9.37 14.09 48.15
N SER A 123 10.62 14.56 48.03
CA SER A 123 11.82 13.70 48.11
C SER A 123 12.96 14.26 48.97
N ASP A 124 12.62 15.09 49.96
CA ASP A 124 13.58 15.73 50.89
C ASP A 124 14.73 16.49 50.20
N SER A 125 14.53 16.84 48.93
CA SER A 125 15.46 17.62 48.13
C SER A 125 14.70 18.53 47.16
N ILE A 126 15.28 19.68 46.87
CA ILE A 126 14.79 20.68 45.93
C ILE A 126 15.91 21.05 44.97
N ALA A 127 15.64 21.02 43.66
CA ALA A 127 16.51 21.60 42.65
C ALA A 127 15.99 22.99 42.25
N LEU A 128 16.87 24.00 42.29
CA LEU A 128 16.55 25.39 41.92
C LEU A 128 17.50 25.91 40.86
N GLY A 129 16.96 26.64 39.88
CA GLY A 129 17.76 27.51 39.04
C GLY A 129 18.27 28.72 39.83
N LYS A 130 19.46 29.22 39.51
CA LYS A 130 19.98 30.47 40.09
C LYS A 130 19.02 31.62 39.77
N GLY A 131 18.62 32.36 40.80
CA GLY A 131 17.67 33.47 40.71
C GLY A 131 16.20 33.07 40.83
N THR A 132 15.86 31.78 40.82
CA THR A 132 14.46 31.33 40.98
C THR A 132 14.06 31.27 42.44
N ALA A 133 12.74 31.37 42.70
CA ALA A 133 12.16 31.31 44.03
C ALA A 133 11.25 30.07 44.17
N PHE A 134 11.30 29.42 45.32
CA PHE A 134 10.48 28.26 45.67
C PHE A 134 9.82 28.44 47.03
N PRO A 135 8.50 28.71 47.09
CA PRO A 135 7.78 28.92 48.35
C PRO A 135 7.58 27.60 49.09
N LEU A 136 8.06 27.46 50.33
CA LEU A 136 7.79 26.29 51.16
C LEU A 136 6.40 26.34 51.80
N ARG A 137 5.72 25.20 51.78
CA ARG A 137 4.38 25.02 52.35
C ARG A 137 4.37 23.82 53.30
N GLY A 138 4.18 24.11 54.58
CA GLY A 138 4.28 23.10 55.64
C GLY A 138 2.97 22.90 56.40
N LEU A 139 2.67 21.64 56.68
CA LEU A 139 1.49 21.19 57.39
C LEU A 139 1.92 20.31 58.56
N ALA A 140 1.24 20.44 59.70
CA ALA A 140 1.33 19.48 60.79
C ALA A 140 0.39 18.30 60.48
N SER A 141 0.96 17.13 60.26
CA SER A 141 0.21 15.88 60.15
C SER A 141 -0.07 15.36 61.55
N PHE A 142 -1.34 15.28 61.92
CA PHE A 142 -1.80 14.81 63.23
C PHE A 142 -3.10 14.02 63.08
N ASN A 143 -3.14 12.82 63.67
CA ASN A 143 -4.31 11.94 63.66
C ASN A 143 -4.93 11.74 62.25
N GLY A 144 -4.08 11.46 61.25
CA GLY A 144 -4.49 11.25 59.86
C GLY A 144 -4.99 12.49 59.11
N LYS A 145 -4.99 13.66 59.74
CA LYS A 145 -5.38 14.95 59.15
C LYS A 145 -4.19 15.91 59.06
N SER A 146 -4.31 16.92 58.21
CA SER A 146 -3.28 17.95 58.00
C SER A 146 -3.79 19.31 58.43
N TYR A 147 -2.97 20.01 59.23
CA TYR A 147 -3.30 21.32 59.78
C TYR A 147 -2.25 22.36 59.37
N PRO A 148 -2.65 23.60 59.07
CA PRO A 148 -1.71 24.69 58.88
C PRO A 148 -0.81 24.86 60.11
N CYS A 149 0.49 25.03 59.91
CA CYS A 149 1.45 25.28 60.98
C CYS A 149 2.32 26.49 60.64
N GLN A 150 2.85 27.15 61.66
CA GLN A 150 3.83 28.21 61.45
C GLN A 150 5.18 27.58 61.12
N LEU A 151 5.90 28.16 60.16
CA LEU A 151 7.22 27.69 59.77
C LEU A 151 8.31 28.64 60.25
N SER A 152 9.40 28.07 60.75
CA SER A 152 10.67 28.73 60.95
C SER A 152 11.73 28.00 60.12
N ILE A 153 12.37 28.72 59.21
CA ILE A 153 13.29 28.14 58.22
C ILE A 153 14.69 28.69 58.46
N SER A 154 15.68 27.81 58.52
CA SER A 154 17.10 28.17 58.57
C SER A 154 17.85 27.52 57.42
N VAL A 155 18.61 28.33 56.68
CA VAL A 155 19.52 27.87 55.62
C VAL A 155 20.93 27.79 56.18
N GLU A 156 21.63 26.68 55.94
CA GLU A 156 23.03 26.50 56.37
C GLU A 156 23.98 27.43 55.60
N ASP A 157 23.91 27.45 54.27
CA ASP A 157 24.72 28.33 53.43
C ASP A 157 23.83 29.37 52.71
N LYS A 158 23.82 30.59 53.28
CA LYS A 158 23.03 31.72 52.76
C LYS A 158 23.59 32.32 51.47
N GLU A 159 24.83 32.00 51.11
CA GLU A 159 25.44 32.41 49.84
C GLU A 159 24.89 31.55 48.69
N ILE A 160 24.54 30.28 48.96
CA ILE A 160 23.92 29.36 47.99
C ILE A 160 22.41 29.60 47.88
N VAL A 161 21.69 29.67 49.01
CA VAL A 161 20.23 29.92 49.04
C VAL A 161 19.90 31.03 50.05
N SER A 162 19.15 32.03 49.62
CA SER A 162 18.60 33.05 50.52
C SER A 162 17.11 32.82 50.79
N LEU A 163 16.56 33.48 51.82
CA LEU A 163 15.16 33.38 52.21
C LEU A 163 14.43 34.71 52.02
N SER A 164 13.23 34.66 51.45
CA SER A 164 12.27 35.78 51.43
C SER A 164 10.90 35.28 51.90
N GLY A 165 10.53 35.58 53.14
CA GLY A 165 9.42 34.90 53.82
C GLY A 165 9.69 33.39 53.88
N ASN A 166 8.75 32.58 53.38
CA ASN A 166 8.92 31.12 53.28
C ASN A 166 9.53 30.67 51.94
N SER A 167 9.93 31.60 51.07
CA SER A 167 10.48 31.25 49.75
C SER A 167 12.00 31.13 49.78
N LEU A 168 12.50 29.99 49.31
CA LEU A 168 13.91 29.75 49.04
C LEU A 168 14.28 30.40 47.71
N ILE A 169 15.34 31.18 47.66
CA ILE A 169 15.82 31.85 46.45
C ILE A 169 17.25 31.39 46.18
N GLY A 170 17.47 30.70 45.05
CA GLY A 170 18.81 30.29 44.62
C GLY A 170 19.69 31.49 44.29
N LYS A 171 20.89 31.59 44.88
CA LYS A 171 21.81 32.73 44.72
C LYS A 171 23.12 32.34 44.05
N LYS A 172 23.68 31.19 44.41
CA LYS A 172 24.95 30.69 43.91
C LYS A 172 24.84 29.19 43.63
N VAL A 173 25.49 28.73 42.56
CA VAL A 173 25.57 27.30 42.24
C VAL A 173 26.24 26.56 43.39
N GLY A 174 25.65 25.44 43.79
CA GLY A 174 26.12 24.61 44.90
C GLY A 174 24.99 23.86 45.60
N THR A 175 25.34 23.08 46.61
CA THR A 175 24.39 22.33 47.42
C THR A 175 24.44 22.83 48.86
N THR A 176 23.28 23.07 49.46
CA THR A 176 23.16 23.44 50.88
C THR A 176 22.00 22.71 51.53
N LYS A 177 21.95 22.68 52.86
CA LYS A 177 20.80 22.14 53.60
C LYS A 177 19.93 23.26 54.13
N VAL A 178 18.63 23.02 54.08
CA VAL A 178 17.62 23.89 54.66
C VAL A 178 16.88 23.10 55.74
N ILE A 179 16.88 23.64 56.95
CA ILE A 179 16.18 23.05 58.10
C ILE A 179 14.87 23.83 58.27
N VAL A 180 13.75 23.13 58.15
CA VAL A 180 12.40 23.65 58.34
C VAL A 180 11.86 23.13 59.67
N LYS A 181 11.44 24.03 60.54
CA LYS A 181 10.82 23.72 61.83
C LYS A 181 9.37 24.20 61.81
N GLY A 182 8.44 23.29 62.09
CA GLY A 182 7.03 23.59 62.25
C GLY A 182 6.67 23.85 63.72
N LEU A 183 5.80 24.83 63.95
CA LEU A 183 5.14 25.06 65.23
C LEU A 183 3.63 24.92 65.04
N TRP A 184 3.04 23.97 65.75
CA TRP A 184 1.60 23.73 65.72
C TRP A 184 1.10 23.39 67.12
N ASN A 185 0.15 24.16 67.65
CA ASN A 185 -0.45 23.92 68.97
C ASN A 185 0.58 23.70 70.11
N ASN A 186 1.66 24.50 70.12
CA ASN A 186 2.83 24.40 71.01
C ASN A 186 3.70 23.15 70.84
N PHE A 187 3.45 22.28 69.86
CA PHE A 187 4.37 21.23 69.47
C PHE A 187 5.51 21.78 68.61
N SER A 188 6.74 21.61 69.12
CA SER A 188 8.02 21.97 68.50
C SER A 188 9.02 20.82 68.67
N THR A 189 8.54 19.58 68.52
CA THR A 189 9.32 18.36 68.77
C THR A 189 10.26 18.06 67.60
N PRO A 190 11.22 17.12 67.73
CA PRO A 190 12.05 16.69 66.60
C PRO A 190 11.26 16.18 65.38
N LEU A 191 10.06 15.61 65.58
CA LEU A 191 9.16 15.18 64.49
C LEU A 191 8.57 16.37 63.71
N MET A 192 8.63 17.57 64.28
CA MET A 192 8.24 18.82 63.64
C MET A 192 9.40 19.50 62.90
N ASN A 193 10.57 18.84 62.78
CA ASN A 193 11.72 19.34 62.03
C ASN A 193 11.94 18.49 60.79
N LYS A 194 12.27 19.14 59.68
CA LYS A 194 12.62 18.48 58.42
C LYS A 194 13.83 19.17 57.80
N THR A 195 14.83 18.38 57.43
CA THR A 195 16.00 18.87 56.68
C THR A 195 15.81 18.50 55.21
N ILE A 196 16.00 19.47 54.32
CA ILE A 196 15.94 19.28 52.88
C ILE A 196 17.25 19.70 52.23
N ASP A 197 17.72 18.91 51.26
CA ASP A 197 18.91 19.22 50.48
C ASP A 197 18.50 20.11 49.28
N VAL A 198 19.02 21.33 49.21
CA VAL A 198 18.73 22.26 48.13
C VAL A 198 19.94 22.36 47.21
N VAL A 199 19.75 21.95 45.96
CA VAL A 199 20.76 22.03 44.91
C VAL A 199 20.42 23.21 44.01
N VAL A 200 21.31 24.19 43.93
CA VAL A 200 21.19 25.32 43.02
C VAL A 200 22.09 25.08 41.81
N SER A 201 21.51 25.07 40.62
CA SER A 201 22.22 24.99 39.33
C SER A 201 22.01 26.26 38.51
N ASN A 202 22.80 26.47 37.46
CA ASN A 202 22.46 27.49 36.47
C ASN A 202 21.10 27.14 35.81
N ASP A 203 20.30 28.15 35.50
CA ASP A 203 19.11 28.00 34.67
C ASP A 203 19.53 28.10 33.21
N ILE A 204 19.70 26.95 32.54
CA ILE A 204 20.20 26.87 31.17
C ILE A 204 19.12 26.25 30.28
N SER A 205 18.75 26.98 29.24
CA SER A 205 17.95 26.46 28.12
C SER A 205 18.67 26.71 26.80
N ILE A 206 18.59 25.74 25.89
CA ILE A 206 19.17 25.83 24.55
C ILE A 206 18.07 25.52 23.53
N TYR A 207 17.90 26.41 22.54
CA TYR A 207 16.91 26.24 21.49
C TYR A 207 17.46 26.70 20.13
N PRO A 208 17.10 26.02 19.03
CA PRO A 208 17.49 26.42 17.68
C PRO A 208 16.61 27.55 17.14
N GLU A 209 17.22 28.61 16.64
CA GLU A 209 16.59 29.57 15.73
C GLU A 209 17.00 29.23 14.30
N VAL A 210 16.02 29.00 13.44
CA VAL A 210 16.23 28.59 12.06
C VAL A 210 15.61 29.63 11.11
N THR A 211 16.33 29.94 10.04
CA THR A 211 15.89 30.83 8.96
C THR A 211 16.02 30.09 7.63
N LEU A 212 14.88 29.90 6.97
CA LEU A 212 14.70 29.43 5.59
C LEU A 212 14.35 30.64 4.69
N ALA A 213 14.16 30.44 3.39
CA ALA A 213 13.90 31.55 2.47
C ALA A 213 12.67 32.39 2.88
N ASN A 214 11.60 31.74 3.34
CA ASN A 214 10.32 32.39 3.68
C ASN A 214 9.90 32.21 5.14
N THR A 215 10.67 31.48 5.94
CA THR A 215 10.29 31.10 7.31
C THR A 215 11.41 31.41 8.28
N LYS A 216 11.08 32.01 9.43
CA LYS A 216 12.02 32.23 10.53
C LYS A 216 11.36 31.92 11.87
N GLY A 217 11.99 31.11 12.72
CA GLY A 217 11.45 30.77 14.03
C GLY A 217 12.26 29.73 14.78
N VAL A 218 11.71 29.28 15.91
CA VAL A 218 12.28 28.18 16.71
C VAL A 218 11.77 26.86 16.17
N MET A 219 12.66 26.03 15.60
CA MET A 219 12.29 24.80 14.89
C MET A 219 13.27 23.67 15.21
N ASN A 220 12.73 22.50 15.56
CA ASN A 220 13.54 21.31 15.87
C ASN A 220 13.60 20.32 14.68
N SER A 221 12.97 20.66 13.55
CA SER A 221 13.05 19.89 12.31
C SER A 221 12.93 20.82 11.09
N ILE A 222 13.68 20.52 10.03
CA ILE A 222 13.59 21.17 8.73
C ILE A 222 13.69 20.16 7.58
N ASP A 223 12.95 20.44 6.52
CA ASP A 223 13.09 19.76 5.23
C ASP A 223 13.90 20.65 4.29
N LEU A 224 14.95 20.08 3.69
CA LEU A 224 15.73 20.72 2.64
C LEU A 224 15.61 19.93 1.34
N SER A 225 15.77 20.64 0.23
CA SER A 225 15.86 20.07 -1.11
C SER A 225 17.32 20.00 -1.57
N LEU A 226 17.67 18.95 -2.31
CA LEU A 226 18.97 18.85 -2.98
C LEU A 226 19.18 19.99 -3.99
N LEU A 227 18.09 20.57 -4.53
CA LEU A 227 18.10 21.61 -5.55
C LEU A 227 17.30 22.81 -5.09
N SER A 228 17.76 24.02 -5.44
CA SER A 228 17.03 25.26 -5.14
C SER A 228 15.79 25.46 -6.02
N SER A 229 15.71 24.77 -7.16
CA SER A 229 14.56 24.85 -8.08
C SER A 229 14.46 23.60 -8.95
N TRP A 230 13.24 23.20 -9.30
CA TRP A 230 12.98 22.10 -10.25
C TRP A 230 11.62 22.33 -10.94
N GLN A 231 11.57 22.20 -12.27
CA GLN A 231 10.34 22.34 -13.07
C GLN A 231 9.51 23.60 -12.78
N GLY A 232 10.18 24.74 -12.57
CA GLY A 232 9.52 26.04 -12.30
C GLY A 232 9.18 26.30 -10.83
N GLU A 233 9.32 25.31 -9.96
CA GLU A 233 9.12 25.44 -8.51
C GLU A 233 10.44 25.72 -7.78
N ASN A 234 10.36 26.47 -6.68
CA ASN A 234 11.50 26.81 -5.82
C ASN A 234 11.47 26.03 -4.52
N TYR A 235 12.64 25.63 -4.03
CA TYR A 235 12.78 24.83 -2.82
C TYR A 235 13.90 25.37 -1.93
N ASP A 236 13.72 25.23 -0.61
CA ASP A 236 14.77 25.56 0.35
C ASP A 236 15.90 24.51 0.28
N SER A 237 17.00 24.83 -0.39
CA SER A 237 18.20 23.97 -0.44
C SER A 237 19.24 24.32 0.63
N THR A 238 19.01 25.41 1.36
CA THR A 238 19.90 25.93 2.39
C THR A 238 19.10 26.50 3.57
N ALA A 239 19.70 26.55 4.75
CA ALA A 239 19.15 27.21 5.92
C ALA A 239 20.24 27.97 6.68
N ASN A 240 19.87 28.93 7.53
CA ASN A 240 20.74 29.45 8.58
C ASN A 240 20.22 29.01 9.95
N VAL A 241 21.04 28.34 10.74
CA VAL A 241 20.69 27.75 12.03
C VAL A 241 21.61 28.27 13.12
N LYS A 242 21.02 28.84 14.18
CA LYS A 242 21.74 29.30 15.36
C LYS A 242 21.16 28.66 16.60
N PHE A 243 21.98 28.03 17.42
CA PHE A 243 21.56 27.54 18.72
C PHE A 243 21.75 28.64 19.76
N ILE A 244 20.63 29.16 20.25
CA ILE A 244 20.60 30.21 21.27
C ILE A 244 20.56 29.55 22.64
N VAL A 245 21.48 29.96 23.51
CA VAL A 245 21.55 29.52 24.91
C VAL A 245 21.09 30.66 25.78
N LYS A 246 20.08 30.43 26.63
CA LYS A 246 19.75 31.34 27.73
C LYS A 246 20.28 30.74 29.01
N GLU A 247 21.36 31.33 29.52
CA GLU A 247 21.94 30.98 30.83
C GLU A 247 21.63 32.11 31.82
N ASN A 248 20.81 31.80 32.83
CA ASN A 248 20.35 32.76 33.85
C ASN A 248 19.74 34.03 33.22
N GLY A 249 19.03 33.87 32.09
CA GLY A 249 18.40 34.96 31.33
C GLY A 249 19.32 35.69 30.34
N ILE A 250 20.63 35.43 30.33
CA ILE A 250 21.59 36.04 29.40
C ILE A 250 21.70 35.17 28.14
N SER A 251 21.56 35.79 26.97
CA SER A 251 21.67 35.09 25.68
C SER A 251 23.13 34.91 25.27
N LYS A 252 23.48 33.66 24.94
CA LYS A 252 24.77 33.20 24.40
C LYS A 252 24.51 32.35 23.15
N SER A 253 25.57 31.96 22.46
CA SER A 253 25.49 31.05 21.30
C SER A 253 26.18 29.73 21.62
N ALA A 254 25.56 28.63 21.18
CA ALA A 254 26.18 27.31 21.18
C ALA A 254 27.04 27.11 19.92
N SER A 255 28.00 26.19 19.95
CA SER A 255 28.65 25.70 18.73
C SER A 255 27.66 24.86 17.92
N ILE A 256 27.91 24.71 16.62
CA ILE A 256 27.08 23.91 15.71
C ILE A 256 27.94 22.90 14.96
N SER A 257 27.41 21.68 14.80
CA SER A 257 28.01 20.62 13.99
C SER A 257 26.93 19.77 13.32
N SER A 258 27.29 19.00 12.29
CA SER A 258 26.42 18.01 11.64
C SER A 258 26.82 16.61 12.04
N THR A 259 25.84 15.73 12.28
CA THR A 259 26.10 14.29 12.47
C THR A 259 26.51 13.58 11.18
N ASP A 260 26.15 14.13 10.02
CA ASP A 260 26.49 13.58 8.70
C ASP A 260 26.85 14.71 7.71
N PRO A 261 28.16 15.02 7.57
CA PRO A 261 28.67 16.00 6.62
C PRO A 261 28.53 15.62 5.13
N GLU A 262 28.22 14.36 4.81
CA GLU A 262 27.94 13.93 3.43
C GLU A 262 26.52 14.31 3.00
N ILE A 263 25.57 14.32 3.93
CA ILE A 263 24.16 14.70 3.70
C ILE A 263 23.99 16.22 3.77
N ILE A 264 24.53 16.87 4.81
CA ILE A 264 24.47 18.32 4.99
C ILE A 264 25.82 18.89 5.41
N SER A 265 26.28 19.98 4.79
CA SER A 265 27.40 20.75 5.32
C SER A 265 26.91 21.89 6.19
N VAL A 266 27.65 22.21 7.25
CA VAL A 266 27.39 23.35 8.13
C VAL A 266 28.66 24.12 8.42
N THR A 267 28.59 25.44 8.34
CA THR A 267 29.67 26.36 8.72
C THR A 267 29.53 26.81 10.18
N SER A 268 30.60 27.36 10.76
CA SER A 268 30.59 27.82 12.17
C SER A 268 29.63 28.99 12.44
N ASP A 269 29.25 29.76 11.43
CA ASP A 269 28.25 30.83 11.51
C ASP A 269 26.80 30.33 11.27
N GLY A 270 26.62 29.02 11.07
CA GLY A 270 25.32 28.37 11.02
C GLY A 270 24.71 28.25 9.63
N PHE A 271 25.44 28.52 8.54
CA PHE A 271 24.95 28.27 7.19
C PHE A 271 24.97 26.77 6.89
N VAL A 272 23.81 26.22 6.54
CA VAL A 272 23.56 24.81 6.27
C VAL A 272 23.20 24.63 4.80
N GLN A 273 23.81 23.65 4.13
CA GLN A 273 23.56 23.33 2.73
C GLN A 273 23.32 21.84 2.54
N ALA A 274 22.25 21.49 1.83
CA ALA A 274 21.96 20.12 1.41
C ALA A 274 22.98 19.63 0.37
N LYS A 275 23.44 18.37 0.51
CA LYS A 275 24.45 17.76 -0.38
C LYS A 275 24.01 16.41 -0.94
N LYS A 276 23.25 15.63 -0.18
CA LYS A 276 22.80 14.29 -0.56
C LYS A 276 21.45 13.99 0.07
N VAL A 277 20.60 13.23 -0.63
CA VAL A 277 19.33 12.75 -0.09
C VAL A 277 19.58 11.86 1.13
N GLY A 278 18.81 12.08 2.20
CA GLY A 278 18.95 11.35 3.45
C GLY A 278 18.52 12.16 4.67
N GLU A 279 18.77 11.63 5.85
CA GLU A 279 18.45 12.27 7.13
C GLU A 279 19.73 12.51 7.93
N ALA A 280 19.87 13.69 8.51
CA ALA A 280 20.98 14.08 9.36
C ALA A 280 20.46 14.93 10.53
N LYS A 281 21.33 15.22 11.52
CA LYS A 281 21.01 16.14 12.61
C LYS A 281 22.05 17.24 12.68
N LEU A 282 21.58 18.46 12.95
CA LEU A 282 22.44 19.53 13.44
C LEU A 282 22.47 19.46 14.97
N VAL A 283 23.66 19.51 15.55
CA VAL A 283 23.90 19.44 17.00
C VAL A 283 24.40 20.79 17.47
N GLY A 284 23.65 21.42 18.37
CA GLY A 284 24.05 22.59 19.12
C GLY A 284 24.68 22.18 20.45
N THR A 285 25.95 22.55 20.70
CA THR A 285 26.65 22.20 21.94
C THR A 285 27.09 23.44 22.70
N TYR A 286 26.71 23.52 23.97
CA TYR A 286 27.14 24.56 24.89
C TYR A 286 27.83 23.96 26.10
N VAL A 287 29.00 24.47 26.47
CA VAL A 287 29.72 24.06 27.66
C VAL A 287 29.72 25.23 28.64
N ASP A 288 29.23 25.01 29.86
CA ASP A 288 29.24 26.03 30.91
C ASP A 288 30.64 26.22 31.50
N GLU A 289 30.79 27.19 32.40
CA GLU A 289 32.06 27.50 33.07
C GLU A 289 32.59 26.33 33.95
N ASN A 290 31.73 25.37 34.31
CA ASN A 290 32.08 24.21 35.11
C ASN A 290 32.41 22.98 34.25
N GLY A 291 32.32 23.08 32.93
CA GLY A 291 32.54 21.97 32.00
C GLY A 291 31.31 21.08 31.77
N ASN A 292 30.12 21.48 32.21
CA ASN A 292 28.89 20.74 31.91
C ASN A 292 28.44 21.04 30.48
N GLU A 293 28.07 20.00 29.75
CA GLU A 293 27.64 20.10 28.35
C GLU A 293 26.13 20.06 28.22
N TYR A 294 25.60 20.93 27.37
CA TYR A 294 24.19 21.09 27.06
C TYR A 294 23.99 20.99 25.55
N TYR A 295 22.94 20.28 25.16
CA TYR A 295 22.70 19.92 23.77
C TYR A 295 21.30 20.31 23.31
N SER A 296 21.19 20.68 22.04
CA SER A 296 19.93 20.81 21.32
C SER A 296 20.13 20.35 19.89
N TYR A 297 19.04 20.02 19.20
CA TYR A 297 19.11 19.38 17.90
C TYR A 297 18.09 19.97 16.93
N VAL A 298 18.45 19.94 15.65
CA VAL A 298 17.49 20.09 14.53
C VAL A 298 17.61 18.85 13.66
N ASP A 299 16.52 18.11 13.52
CA ASP A 299 16.42 17.03 12.55
C ASP A 299 16.34 17.63 11.13
N VAL A 300 17.17 17.14 10.21
CA VAL A 300 17.23 17.64 8.84
C VAL A 300 16.97 16.49 7.88
N LYS A 301 15.91 16.62 7.08
CA LYS A 301 15.61 15.67 6.00
C LYS A 301 15.92 16.33 4.66
N VAL A 302 16.79 15.72 3.88
CA VAL A 302 17.12 16.17 2.53
C VAL A 302 16.40 15.29 1.52
N THR A 303 15.62 15.90 0.65
CA THR A 303 14.89 15.22 -0.44
C THR A 303 15.35 15.72 -1.80
N CYS A 304 15.20 14.91 -2.85
CA CYS A 304 15.33 15.39 -4.22
C CYS A 304 13.92 15.74 -4.72
N PRO A 305 13.71 16.95 -5.28
CA PRO A 305 12.40 17.38 -5.72
C PRO A 305 11.94 16.52 -6.90
N VAL A 306 10.68 16.09 -6.86
CA VAL A 306 10.07 15.25 -7.88
C VAL A 306 8.89 15.99 -8.49
N ALA A 307 8.81 15.99 -9.81
CA ALA A 307 7.67 16.47 -10.57
C ALA A 307 7.01 15.31 -11.32
N THR A 308 5.71 15.40 -11.61
CA THR A 308 5.07 14.49 -12.57
C THR A 308 5.45 14.93 -13.98
N TYR A 309 5.85 13.98 -14.82
CA TYR A 309 6.19 14.26 -16.22
C TYR A 309 4.90 14.38 -17.05
N ASP A 310 4.75 15.49 -17.78
CA ASP A 310 3.59 15.75 -18.65
C ASP A 310 3.82 15.16 -20.04
N GLY A 311 3.73 13.84 -20.14
CA GLY A 311 3.90 13.09 -21.39
C GLY A 311 4.08 11.59 -21.16
N GLN A 312 4.03 10.83 -22.25
CA GLN A 312 4.34 9.40 -22.20
C GLN A 312 5.85 9.20 -22.17
N LEU A 313 6.33 8.44 -21.19
CA LEU A 313 7.68 7.90 -21.19
C LEU A 313 7.74 6.74 -22.18
N LYS A 314 8.62 6.79 -23.18
CA LYS A 314 8.82 5.67 -24.12
C LYS A 314 10.28 5.21 -24.09
N VAL A 315 10.56 4.09 -23.43
CA VAL A 315 11.95 3.63 -23.19
C VAL A 315 12.15 2.12 -23.36
N ALA A 316 13.35 1.74 -23.76
CA ALA A 316 13.77 0.35 -23.88
C ALA A 316 14.37 -0.18 -22.56
N SER A 317 13.91 -1.32 -22.06
CA SER A 317 14.47 -1.96 -20.86
C SER A 317 15.82 -2.65 -21.09
N SER A 318 16.18 -2.92 -22.34
CA SER A 318 17.49 -3.50 -22.70
C SER A 318 18.58 -2.44 -22.95
N SER A 319 18.28 -1.15 -22.78
CA SER A 319 19.21 -0.03 -23.01
C SER A 319 19.31 0.87 -21.77
N PRO A 320 20.41 1.64 -21.62
CA PRO A 320 20.48 2.67 -20.60
C PRO A 320 19.32 3.66 -20.70
N PHE A 321 18.82 4.11 -19.54
CA PHE A 321 17.81 5.15 -19.49
C PHE A 321 18.39 6.46 -20.08
N PRO A 322 17.67 7.14 -21.00
CA PRO A 322 18.16 8.35 -21.67
C PRO A 322 18.13 9.57 -20.74
N LEU A 323 19.00 9.59 -19.72
CA LEU A 323 18.99 10.61 -18.66
C LEU A 323 19.10 12.05 -19.21
N ASP A 324 19.94 12.28 -20.22
CA ASP A 324 20.14 13.62 -20.78
C ASP A 324 18.89 14.16 -21.49
N GLU A 325 18.06 13.29 -22.08
CA GLU A 325 16.82 13.67 -22.77
C GLU A 325 15.79 14.23 -21.79
N TYR A 326 15.64 13.58 -20.63
CA TYR A 326 14.62 13.92 -19.66
C TYR A 326 15.11 14.90 -18.58
N PHE A 327 16.37 14.80 -18.15
CA PHE A 327 16.92 15.54 -17.00
C PHE A 327 18.02 16.55 -17.39
N GLY A 328 18.43 16.58 -18.67
CA GLY A 328 19.47 17.45 -19.19
C GLY A 328 20.90 16.94 -18.97
N GLU A 329 21.82 17.40 -19.81
CA GLU A 329 23.21 16.91 -19.92
C GLU A 329 23.93 16.74 -18.57
N GLY A 330 24.47 15.56 -18.29
CA GLY A 330 25.23 15.28 -17.06
C GLY A 330 24.36 14.93 -15.86
N ALA A 331 23.11 14.55 -16.09
CA ALA A 331 22.26 13.92 -15.09
C ALA A 331 22.80 12.52 -14.72
N LEU A 332 22.80 12.20 -13.43
CA LEU A 332 23.24 10.93 -12.87
C LEU A 332 22.09 10.29 -12.11
N LEU A 333 21.76 9.05 -12.48
CA LEU A 333 20.72 8.27 -11.82
C LEU A 333 21.10 7.98 -10.36
N THR A 334 20.19 8.29 -9.43
CA THR A 334 20.38 8.07 -7.99
C THR A 334 19.33 7.16 -7.38
N TYR A 335 18.17 7.01 -8.03
CA TYR A 335 17.10 6.13 -7.58
C TYR A 335 16.15 5.80 -8.74
N ALA A 336 15.66 4.56 -8.78
CA ALA A 336 14.67 4.11 -9.75
C ALA A 336 13.67 3.16 -9.07
N LYS A 337 12.38 3.34 -9.36
CA LYS A 337 11.29 2.49 -8.86
C LYS A 337 10.23 2.33 -9.95
N GLN A 338 9.79 1.10 -10.21
CA GLN A 338 8.69 0.80 -11.13
C GLN A 338 7.50 0.25 -10.31
N GLY A 339 6.38 0.97 -10.31
CA GLY A 339 5.28 0.72 -9.39
C GLY A 339 5.77 0.70 -7.93
N GLU A 340 5.62 -0.44 -7.27
CA GLU A 340 6.11 -0.65 -5.90
C GLU A 340 7.52 -1.24 -5.80
N LYS A 341 8.15 -1.60 -6.94
CA LYS A 341 9.43 -2.29 -6.97
C LYS A 341 10.59 -1.30 -7.12
N GLU A 342 11.45 -1.21 -6.12
CA GLU A 342 12.74 -0.53 -6.27
C GLU A 342 13.67 -1.30 -7.22
N LEU A 343 14.36 -0.57 -8.09
CA LEU A 343 15.20 -1.14 -9.13
C LEU A 343 16.68 -0.81 -8.87
N LYS A 344 17.54 -1.75 -9.25
CA LYS A 344 18.98 -1.53 -9.27
C LYS A 344 19.37 -0.87 -10.58
N PHE A 345 20.48 -0.16 -10.59
CA PHE A 345 21.00 0.46 -11.79
C PHE A 345 22.52 0.54 -11.79
N LEU A 346 23.08 0.63 -12.98
CA LEU A 346 24.51 0.81 -13.23
C LEU A 346 24.83 2.29 -13.45
N SER A 347 26.11 2.64 -13.33
CA SER A 347 26.57 4.02 -13.50
C SER A 347 26.36 4.58 -14.90
N ASN A 348 26.18 3.73 -15.91
CA ASN A 348 25.87 4.13 -17.28
C ASN A 348 24.37 4.42 -17.50
N GLY A 349 23.51 4.29 -16.48
CA GLY A 349 22.07 4.50 -16.58
C GLY A 349 21.25 3.25 -16.90
N TYR A 350 21.87 2.07 -17.04
CA TYR A 350 21.14 0.82 -17.23
C TYR A 350 20.36 0.44 -15.97
N ILE A 351 19.06 0.20 -16.11
CA ILE A 351 18.15 -0.15 -15.00
C ILE A 351 17.89 -1.66 -15.04
N GLU A 352 18.34 -2.37 -14.01
CA GLU A 352 18.18 -3.81 -13.91
C GLU A 352 16.77 -4.19 -13.45
N GLY A 353 16.16 -5.14 -14.17
CA GLY A 353 14.86 -5.70 -13.80
C GLY A 353 13.69 -4.77 -14.11
N LEU A 354 13.86 -3.81 -15.03
CA LEU A 354 12.79 -3.01 -15.60
C LEU A 354 11.87 -3.91 -16.45
N THR A 355 10.63 -4.07 -16.02
CA THR A 355 9.65 -4.93 -16.71
C THR A 355 9.05 -4.15 -17.88
N ALA A 356 8.95 -4.80 -19.05
CA ALA A 356 8.46 -4.21 -20.28
C ALA A 356 7.11 -4.84 -20.67
N GLU A 357 6.04 -4.05 -20.60
CA GLU A 357 4.67 -4.47 -20.92
C GLU A 357 3.98 -3.51 -21.92
N GLY A 358 4.76 -2.67 -22.62
CA GLY A 358 4.23 -1.65 -23.52
C GLY A 358 3.38 -0.63 -22.77
N GLU A 359 2.19 -0.32 -23.27
CA GLU A 359 1.23 0.60 -22.63
C GLU A 359 0.74 0.13 -21.25
N ASP A 360 0.82 -1.18 -20.96
CA ASP A 360 0.41 -1.74 -19.67
C ASP A 360 1.55 -1.70 -18.63
N SER A 361 2.64 -0.99 -18.91
CA SER A 361 3.77 -0.93 -17.97
C SER A 361 3.45 -0.05 -16.77
N GLU A 362 3.80 -0.54 -15.58
CA GLU A 362 3.65 0.21 -14.34
C GLU A 362 4.43 1.54 -14.37
N PRO A 363 3.91 2.60 -13.70
CA PRO A 363 4.57 3.91 -13.63
C PRO A 363 6.02 3.83 -13.15
N LEU A 364 6.85 4.75 -13.63
CA LEU A 364 8.28 4.80 -13.31
C LEU A 364 8.63 6.07 -12.53
N LEU A 365 9.27 5.93 -11.37
CA LEU A 365 9.91 7.03 -10.65
C LEU A 365 11.41 6.98 -10.89
N ILE A 366 11.97 8.04 -11.46
CA ILE A 366 13.41 8.22 -11.68
C ILE A 366 13.86 9.47 -10.93
N MET A 367 14.89 9.35 -10.11
CA MET A 367 15.51 10.50 -9.43
C MET A 367 16.98 10.59 -9.80
N THR A 368 17.44 11.80 -10.01
CA THR A 368 18.82 12.12 -10.40
C THR A 368 19.42 13.17 -9.47
N ASN A 369 20.71 13.46 -9.66
CA ASN A 369 21.38 14.63 -9.08
C ASN A 369 20.83 15.99 -9.57
N LYS A 370 19.94 16.00 -10.57
CA LYS A 370 19.34 17.20 -11.19
C LYS A 370 17.84 17.33 -10.99
N GLY A 371 17.21 16.37 -10.30
CA GLY A 371 15.77 16.36 -10.04
C GLY A 371 15.17 14.98 -10.29
N GLY A 372 13.91 14.81 -9.95
CA GLY A 372 13.17 13.58 -10.18
C GLY A 372 11.93 13.77 -11.05
N PHE A 373 11.60 12.73 -11.82
CA PHE A 373 10.35 12.60 -12.53
C PHE A 373 9.60 11.36 -12.09
N TYR A 374 8.30 11.52 -11.87
CA TYR A 374 7.33 10.45 -11.83
C TYR A 374 6.61 10.37 -13.19
N PHE A 375 6.80 9.26 -13.89
CA PHE A 375 6.23 8.97 -15.20
C PHE A 375 4.98 8.10 -15.01
N GLU A 376 3.81 8.73 -14.94
CA GLU A 376 2.52 8.05 -14.78
C GLU A 376 2.17 7.21 -16.01
N ASP A 377 2.39 7.76 -17.21
CA ASP A 377 2.18 7.08 -18.50
C ASP A 377 3.52 6.53 -19.00
N SER A 378 3.74 5.23 -18.81
CA SER A 378 4.98 4.55 -19.18
C SER A 378 4.73 3.51 -20.26
N PHE A 379 5.32 3.72 -21.44
CA PHE A 379 5.47 2.73 -22.49
C PHE A 379 6.87 2.12 -22.43
N ILE A 380 7.00 0.95 -21.80
CA ILE A 380 8.29 0.26 -21.65
C ILE A 380 8.32 -0.98 -22.54
N TYR A 381 9.31 -1.05 -23.42
CA TYR A 381 9.51 -2.17 -24.34
C TYR A 381 10.89 -2.79 -24.11
N THR A 382 11.09 -4.05 -24.48
CA THR A 382 12.40 -4.70 -24.41
C THR A 382 13.34 -4.12 -25.45
N LYS A 383 12.93 -4.09 -26.73
CA LYS A 383 13.78 -3.61 -27.83
C LYS A 383 12.95 -3.19 -29.05
N ALA A 384 13.36 -2.10 -29.69
CA ALA A 384 12.85 -1.70 -30.99
C ALA A 384 13.62 -2.45 -32.09
N LEU A 385 12.87 -3.07 -33.00
CA LEU A 385 13.41 -3.89 -34.07
C LEU A 385 13.50 -3.10 -35.37
N ASN A 386 14.61 -3.27 -36.07
CA ASN A 386 14.91 -2.61 -37.33
C ASN A 386 15.63 -3.58 -38.29
N ASN A 387 15.94 -3.12 -39.50
CA ASN A 387 16.59 -3.94 -40.53
C ASN A 387 17.87 -4.66 -40.08
N GLU A 388 18.65 -4.06 -39.19
CA GLU A 388 19.95 -4.58 -38.79
C GLU A 388 19.85 -5.63 -37.69
N ASN A 389 18.84 -5.51 -36.83
CA ASN A 389 18.74 -6.31 -35.61
C ASN A 389 17.58 -7.32 -35.60
N PHE A 390 16.66 -7.27 -36.56
CA PHE A 390 15.43 -8.07 -36.56
C PHE A 390 15.73 -9.57 -36.51
N LEU A 391 16.46 -10.08 -37.51
CA LEU A 391 16.81 -11.50 -37.61
C LEU A 391 17.63 -11.96 -36.41
N SER A 392 18.71 -11.25 -36.05
CA SER A 392 19.58 -11.66 -34.93
C SER A 392 18.85 -11.68 -33.58
N THR A 393 17.86 -10.80 -33.39
CA THR A 393 17.05 -10.78 -32.18
C THR A 393 16.07 -11.94 -32.14
N LEU A 394 15.30 -12.17 -33.22
CA LEU A 394 14.21 -13.15 -33.25
C LEU A 394 14.60 -14.55 -33.73
N LYS A 395 15.84 -14.75 -34.20
CA LYS A 395 16.33 -16.07 -34.59
C LYS A 395 16.39 -17.01 -33.39
N LEU A 396 15.76 -18.17 -33.55
CA LEU A 396 15.77 -19.23 -32.56
C LEU A 396 17.13 -19.94 -32.53
N GLU A 397 17.58 -20.30 -31.34
CA GLU A 397 18.83 -21.02 -31.10
C GLU A 397 18.60 -22.02 -29.97
N SER A 398 19.37 -23.11 -29.90
CA SER A 398 19.17 -24.13 -28.87
C SER A 398 19.27 -23.51 -27.47
N GLY A 399 18.23 -23.68 -26.66
CA GLY A 399 18.15 -23.13 -25.30
C GLY A 399 17.77 -21.65 -25.22
N LYS A 400 17.45 -21.01 -26.35
CA LYS A 400 17.01 -19.62 -26.44
C LYS A 400 15.48 -19.55 -26.54
N VAL A 401 14.82 -19.40 -25.40
CA VAL A 401 13.42 -18.97 -25.35
C VAL A 401 13.39 -17.44 -25.42
N ILE A 402 12.76 -16.91 -26.47
CA ILE A 402 12.70 -15.46 -26.69
C ILE A 402 11.48 -14.91 -25.96
N ASP A 403 11.76 -14.04 -25.00
CA ASP A 403 10.78 -13.40 -24.13
C ASP A 403 11.02 -11.88 -24.09
N GLY A 404 10.00 -11.11 -23.71
CA GLY A 404 10.02 -9.65 -23.69
C GLY A 404 9.02 -9.00 -24.66
N TYR A 405 9.04 -7.68 -24.71
CA TYR A 405 8.14 -6.84 -25.51
C TYR A 405 8.90 -6.17 -26.64
N TYR A 406 8.74 -6.66 -27.86
CA TYR A 406 9.45 -6.18 -29.04
C TYR A 406 8.54 -5.29 -29.86
N ILE A 407 9.06 -4.14 -30.32
CA ILE A 407 8.28 -3.21 -31.13
C ILE A 407 8.90 -2.98 -32.51
N LEU A 408 8.07 -2.56 -33.45
CA LEU A 408 8.52 -1.75 -34.59
C LEU A 408 8.29 -0.29 -34.26
N ASP A 409 9.29 0.56 -34.46
CA ASP A 409 9.18 2.02 -34.30
C ASP A 409 9.03 2.76 -35.63
N SER A 410 9.11 2.01 -36.73
CA SER A 410 9.07 2.48 -38.10
C SER A 410 8.75 1.32 -39.05
N ASP A 411 8.31 1.65 -40.26
CA ASP A 411 8.10 0.65 -41.31
C ASP A 411 9.42 0.03 -41.76
N ILE A 412 9.47 -1.30 -41.81
CA ILE A 412 10.55 -2.07 -42.41
C ILE A 412 10.14 -2.42 -43.84
N THR A 413 10.48 -1.52 -44.78
CA THR A 413 10.11 -1.65 -46.20
C THR A 413 11.11 -2.46 -47.02
N SER A 414 12.32 -2.68 -46.51
CA SER A 414 13.28 -3.62 -47.09
C SER A 414 12.96 -5.03 -46.62
N GLU A 415 13.00 -5.98 -47.55
CA GLU A 415 12.70 -7.38 -47.28
C GLU A 415 13.74 -7.99 -46.34
N ILE A 416 13.32 -8.36 -45.12
CA ILE A 416 14.15 -9.12 -44.17
C ILE A 416 14.19 -10.58 -44.59
N ASP A 417 15.38 -11.14 -44.80
CA ASP A 417 15.55 -12.56 -45.11
C ASP A 417 15.46 -13.42 -43.83
N MET A 418 14.30 -14.03 -43.60
CA MET A 418 14.02 -14.95 -42.51
C MET A 418 14.13 -16.43 -42.93
N THR A 419 14.66 -16.73 -44.12
CA THR A 419 14.75 -18.12 -44.63
C THR A 419 15.72 -19.00 -43.83
N SER A 420 16.64 -18.38 -43.08
CA SER A 420 17.57 -19.07 -42.17
C SER A 420 17.04 -19.28 -40.75
N GLN A 421 15.75 -19.05 -40.51
CA GLN A 421 15.13 -19.28 -39.20
C GLN A 421 15.17 -20.76 -38.82
N GLU A 422 15.33 -21.00 -37.52
CA GLU A 422 15.44 -22.33 -36.95
C GLU A 422 14.07 -22.85 -36.48
N SER A 423 13.88 -24.18 -36.55
CA SER A 423 12.66 -24.82 -36.03
C SER A 423 12.55 -24.63 -34.53
N SER A 424 11.32 -24.38 -34.07
CA SER A 424 10.99 -24.41 -32.65
C SER A 424 11.13 -25.82 -32.06
N TYR A 425 11.33 -25.86 -30.74
CA TYR A 425 11.40 -27.10 -29.96
C TYR A 425 10.95 -26.84 -28.53
N TYR A 426 10.17 -27.77 -27.97
CA TYR A 426 9.81 -27.78 -26.57
C TYR A 426 9.91 -29.20 -25.99
N SER A 427 10.49 -29.28 -24.79
CA SER A 427 10.47 -30.45 -23.94
C SER A 427 10.34 -30.03 -22.48
N ALA A 428 9.43 -30.68 -21.75
CA ALA A 428 9.31 -30.52 -20.31
C ALA A 428 10.47 -31.19 -19.55
N SER A 429 11.11 -32.20 -20.14
CA SER A 429 12.22 -32.95 -19.53
C SER A 429 13.60 -32.43 -19.91
N ASP A 430 13.73 -31.75 -21.05
CA ASP A 430 15.00 -31.21 -21.56
C ASP A 430 14.85 -29.72 -21.89
N THR A 431 14.75 -28.90 -20.83
CA THR A 431 14.48 -27.47 -20.96
C THR A 431 15.64 -26.70 -21.59
N TYR A 432 16.85 -27.24 -21.58
CA TYR A 432 18.04 -26.62 -22.19
C TYR A 432 18.01 -26.59 -23.72
N LYS A 433 17.12 -27.36 -24.34
CA LYS A 433 16.91 -27.32 -25.81
C LYS A 433 15.72 -26.46 -26.21
N ASN A 434 14.95 -25.96 -25.26
CA ASN A 434 13.75 -25.20 -25.55
C ASN A 434 14.11 -23.96 -26.37
N LYS A 435 13.40 -23.79 -27.49
CA LYS A 435 13.55 -22.65 -28.38
C LYS A 435 12.22 -22.34 -29.04
N TYR A 436 11.67 -21.17 -28.70
CA TYR A 436 10.41 -20.65 -29.20
C TYR A 436 10.26 -19.20 -28.76
N PHE A 437 9.33 -18.49 -29.38
CA PHE A 437 8.95 -17.14 -29.00
C PHE A 437 7.75 -17.19 -28.04
N LYS A 438 7.86 -16.52 -26.89
CA LYS A 438 6.77 -16.40 -25.91
C LYS A 438 6.43 -14.98 -25.48
N GLY A 439 7.17 -13.99 -26.00
CA GLY A 439 6.96 -12.58 -25.67
C GLY A 439 5.81 -11.94 -26.47
N THR A 440 5.83 -10.61 -26.50
CA THR A 440 4.95 -9.77 -27.30
C THR A 440 5.73 -9.17 -28.46
N PHE A 441 5.21 -9.27 -29.68
CA PHE A 441 5.64 -8.51 -30.84
C PHE A 441 4.54 -7.52 -31.21
N ASP A 442 4.80 -6.23 -31.07
CA ASP A 442 3.86 -5.14 -31.36
C ASP A 442 4.40 -4.27 -32.50
N GLY A 443 3.78 -4.38 -33.67
CA GLY A 443 4.17 -3.55 -34.82
C GLY A 443 3.79 -2.08 -34.66
N LEU A 444 2.98 -1.69 -33.68
CA LEU A 444 2.50 -0.31 -33.47
C LEU A 444 1.88 0.33 -34.73
N GLY A 445 1.28 -0.48 -35.60
CA GLY A 445 0.69 -0.06 -36.87
C GLY A 445 1.67 -0.03 -38.04
N HIS A 446 2.93 -0.42 -37.85
CA HIS A 446 3.96 -0.43 -38.88
C HIS A 446 3.93 -1.70 -39.75
N THR A 447 4.53 -1.54 -40.93
CA THR A 447 4.71 -2.60 -41.93
C THR A 447 6.03 -3.34 -41.74
N LEU A 448 6.02 -4.66 -41.89
CA LEU A 448 7.19 -5.52 -41.98
C LEU A 448 7.17 -6.33 -43.27
N LYS A 449 8.15 -6.09 -44.15
CA LYS A 449 8.43 -6.95 -45.30
C LYS A 449 9.40 -8.06 -44.92
N ALA A 450 9.01 -9.32 -45.14
CA ALA A 450 9.85 -10.46 -44.80
C ALA A 450 9.79 -11.55 -45.87
N LYS A 451 10.97 -12.04 -46.26
CA LYS A 451 11.11 -13.27 -47.03
C LYS A 451 11.17 -14.44 -46.07
N VAL A 452 10.24 -15.38 -46.20
CA VAL A 452 10.06 -16.49 -45.26
C VAL A 452 10.15 -17.83 -45.96
N ALA A 453 10.70 -18.81 -45.25
CA ALA A 453 10.69 -20.22 -45.63
C ALA A 453 9.74 -20.99 -44.69
N ARG A 454 10.00 -22.28 -44.49
CA ARG A 454 9.16 -23.16 -43.68
C ARG A 454 8.91 -22.70 -42.25
N GLU A 455 9.94 -22.18 -41.60
CA GLU A 455 9.88 -21.84 -40.17
C GLU A 455 9.16 -20.52 -39.88
N GLY A 456 8.92 -19.68 -40.90
CA GLY A 456 8.33 -18.35 -40.74
C GLY A 456 9.20 -17.38 -39.94
N ILE A 457 8.61 -16.26 -39.50
CA ILE A 457 9.31 -15.25 -38.71
C ILE A 457 9.75 -15.79 -37.35
N PHE A 458 8.85 -16.44 -36.62
CA PHE A 458 9.07 -16.76 -35.20
C PHE A 458 9.53 -18.20 -34.95
N GLY A 459 9.55 -19.08 -35.96
CA GLY A 459 9.82 -20.52 -35.82
C GLY A 459 8.67 -21.27 -35.14
N GLY A 460 8.33 -20.86 -33.92
CA GLY A 460 7.18 -21.35 -33.16
C GLY A 460 6.84 -20.45 -31.99
N LEU A 461 5.54 -20.30 -31.73
CA LEU A 461 5.00 -19.58 -30.58
C LEU A 461 4.92 -20.50 -29.35
N GLY A 462 4.89 -19.95 -28.14
CA GLY A 462 4.76 -20.70 -26.90
C GLY A 462 4.04 -19.93 -25.79
N GLU A 463 3.97 -20.54 -24.59
CA GLU A 463 3.34 -20.08 -23.32
C GLU A 463 2.19 -19.06 -23.45
N LYS A 464 2.50 -17.78 -23.72
CA LYS A 464 1.55 -16.67 -23.82
C LYS A 464 1.88 -15.68 -24.94
N ALA A 465 2.44 -16.16 -26.06
CA ALA A 465 2.90 -15.29 -27.13
C ALA A 465 1.80 -14.37 -27.69
N VAL A 466 2.14 -13.10 -27.91
CA VAL A 466 1.22 -12.10 -28.49
C VAL A 466 1.86 -11.46 -29.71
N ILE A 467 1.19 -11.48 -30.85
CA ILE A 467 1.62 -10.79 -32.08
C ILE A 467 0.51 -9.80 -32.45
N LYS A 468 0.83 -8.50 -32.49
CA LYS A 468 -0.21 -7.48 -32.69
C LYS A 468 0.21 -6.28 -33.52
N ASN A 469 -0.81 -5.55 -33.99
CA ASN A 469 -0.70 -4.24 -34.64
C ASN A 469 0.34 -4.18 -35.76
N THR A 470 0.42 -5.20 -36.61
CA THR A 470 1.45 -5.27 -37.66
C THR A 470 0.82 -5.53 -39.01
N HIS A 471 1.28 -4.81 -40.03
CA HIS A 471 1.11 -5.21 -41.42
C HIS A 471 2.29 -6.08 -41.85
N PHE A 472 2.07 -7.38 -42.02
CA PHE A 472 3.06 -8.29 -42.60
C PHE A 472 2.91 -8.35 -44.12
N GLU A 473 4.01 -8.17 -44.84
CA GLU A 473 4.12 -8.43 -46.28
C GLU A 473 5.11 -9.57 -46.50
N PHE A 474 4.58 -10.74 -46.83
CA PHE A 474 5.37 -11.97 -46.97
C PHE A 474 5.74 -12.27 -48.41
N THR A 475 7.00 -12.62 -48.61
CA THR A 475 7.50 -13.27 -49.82
C THR A 475 7.94 -14.68 -49.49
N PHE A 476 7.25 -15.69 -50.02
CA PHE A 476 7.61 -17.09 -49.80
C PHE A 476 8.80 -17.47 -50.68
N SER A 477 9.82 -18.07 -50.07
CA SER A 477 11.06 -18.43 -50.76
C SER A 477 10.92 -19.58 -51.75
N SER A 478 9.93 -20.45 -51.57
CA SER A 478 9.69 -21.62 -52.41
C SER A 478 8.24 -22.10 -52.31
N SER A 479 7.88 -23.09 -53.14
CA SER A 479 6.62 -23.82 -53.07
C SER A 479 6.66 -25.03 -52.12
N ASP A 480 7.69 -25.15 -51.28
CA ASP A 480 7.94 -26.28 -50.39
C ASP A 480 7.67 -25.88 -48.94
N PHE A 481 6.39 -25.95 -48.54
CA PHE A 481 5.90 -25.74 -47.16
C PHE A 481 6.48 -24.48 -46.50
N CYS A 482 6.01 -23.28 -46.87
CA CYS A 482 6.42 -22.03 -46.22
C CYS A 482 5.37 -21.51 -45.23
N SER A 483 5.82 -20.90 -44.13
CA SER A 483 4.95 -20.27 -43.13
C SER A 483 5.21 -18.77 -43.06
N GLY A 484 4.18 -17.94 -42.95
CA GLY A 484 4.33 -16.50 -42.70
C GLY A 484 4.85 -16.22 -41.29
N ILE A 485 4.04 -16.54 -40.29
CA ILE A 485 4.31 -16.22 -38.88
C ILE A 485 5.19 -17.29 -38.24
N ALA A 486 4.80 -18.57 -38.28
CA ALA A 486 5.54 -19.62 -37.59
C ALA A 486 5.19 -21.04 -38.07
N ARG A 487 6.12 -21.98 -37.97
CA ARG A 487 5.81 -23.40 -38.17
C ARG A 487 5.11 -24.04 -36.97
N ASN A 488 5.48 -23.64 -35.75
CA ASN A 488 5.03 -24.21 -34.46
C ASN A 488 5.36 -25.69 -34.26
N ASN A 489 6.51 -26.14 -34.78
CA ASN A 489 6.97 -27.50 -34.56
C ASN A 489 7.23 -27.75 -33.06
N TRP A 490 6.65 -28.81 -32.49
CA TRP A 490 6.71 -29.17 -31.05
C TRP A 490 6.06 -28.20 -30.06
N THR A 491 5.54 -27.06 -30.50
CA THR A 491 4.95 -26.05 -29.60
C THR A 491 3.44 -25.88 -29.77
N ASN A 492 2.88 -26.41 -30.84
CA ASN A 492 1.48 -26.20 -31.21
C ASN A 492 0.44 -26.83 -30.28
N ASN A 493 0.80 -27.88 -29.51
CA ASN A 493 -0.17 -28.70 -28.77
C ASN A 493 0.11 -28.81 -27.25
N ILE A 494 0.82 -27.83 -26.67
CA ILE A 494 1.15 -27.84 -25.25
C ILE A 494 -0.03 -27.33 -24.41
N LYS A 495 -0.45 -28.13 -23.42
CA LYS A 495 -1.60 -27.80 -22.57
C LYS A 495 -1.34 -26.55 -21.71
N GLY A 496 -2.27 -25.60 -21.76
CA GLY A 496 -2.23 -24.37 -20.97
C GLY A 496 -1.44 -23.24 -21.62
N TRP A 497 -0.83 -23.47 -22.77
CA TRP A 497 -0.26 -22.41 -23.57
C TRP A 497 -1.33 -21.78 -24.45
N LYS A 498 -1.29 -20.46 -24.62
CA LYS A 498 -2.22 -19.69 -25.48
C LYS A 498 -1.45 -18.66 -26.31
N ALA A 499 -1.70 -18.64 -27.61
CA ALA A 499 -1.16 -17.62 -28.50
C ALA A 499 -2.25 -16.65 -28.92
N THR A 500 -1.92 -15.36 -29.04
CA THR A 500 -2.85 -14.32 -29.46
C THR A 500 -2.32 -13.58 -30.68
N LEU A 501 -3.11 -13.51 -31.74
CA LEU A 501 -2.91 -12.63 -32.87
C LEU A 501 -3.99 -11.54 -32.82
N SER A 502 -3.61 -10.27 -32.88
CA SER A 502 -4.60 -9.20 -32.85
C SER A 502 -4.26 -8.01 -33.74
N ASN A 503 -5.25 -7.47 -34.46
CA ASN A 503 -5.08 -6.30 -35.31
C ASN A 503 -3.93 -6.48 -36.32
N LEU A 504 -3.99 -7.55 -37.11
CA LEU A 504 -2.97 -7.86 -38.11
C LEU A 504 -3.52 -7.67 -39.52
N TYR A 505 -2.71 -7.07 -40.40
CA TYR A 505 -2.90 -7.12 -41.84
C TYR A 505 -1.81 -8.00 -42.44
N VAL A 506 -2.19 -9.03 -43.19
CA VAL A 506 -1.24 -9.95 -43.83
C VAL A 506 -1.45 -9.89 -45.33
N THR A 507 -0.37 -9.60 -46.03
CA THR A 507 -0.30 -9.61 -47.49
C THR A 507 0.78 -10.57 -47.93
N THR A 508 0.62 -11.10 -49.14
CA THR A 508 1.67 -11.90 -49.77
C THR A 508 2.04 -11.26 -51.10
N THR A 509 3.31 -11.34 -51.51
CA THR A 509 3.75 -10.96 -52.86
C THR A 509 3.60 -12.12 -53.85
N ASN A 510 3.66 -13.33 -53.32
CA ASN A 510 3.50 -14.60 -54.00
C ASN A 510 2.85 -15.58 -53.03
N TYR A 511 2.14 -16.58 -53.52
CA TYR A 511 1.57 -17.65 -52.71
C TYR A 511 1.52 -18.90 -53.58
N TYR A 512 1.97 -20.03 -53.02
CA TYR A 512 1.95 -21.34 -53.66
C TYR A 512 1.05 -22.30 -52.89
N ASP A 513 0.69 -23.45 -53.47
CA ASP A 513 -0.22 -24.42 -52.86
C ASP A 513 0.22 -24.89 -51.44
N HIS A 514 1.53 -24.95 -51.17
CA HIS A 514 2.08 -25.26 -49.84
C HIS A 514 2.67 -24.03 -49.15
N SER A 515 2.06 -22.86 -49.30
CA SER A 515 2.37 -21.66 -48.54
C SER A 515 1.23 -21.34 -47.59
N TYR A 516 1.54 -20.93 -46.37
CA TYR A 516 0.53 -20.66 -45.34
C TYR A 516 0.81 -19.28 -44.74
N SER A 517 -0.14 -18.37 -44.88
CA SER A 517 0.06 -16.95 -44.47
C SER A 517 0.25 -16.79 -42.96
N LEU A 518 -0.20 -17.74 -42.14
CA LEU A 518 0.04 -17.76 -40.70
C LEU A 518 0.94 -18.92 -40.29
N PHE A 519 0.45 -20.16 -40.30
CA PHE A 519 1.18 -21.29 -39.69
C PHE A 519 1.22 -22.55 -40.55
N GLU A 520 2.26 -23.36 -40.41
CA GLU A 520 2.17 -24.77 -40.82
C GLU A 520 1.26 -25.52 -39.82
N TYR A 521 1.71 -25.70 -38.57
CA TYR A 521 0.86 -26.28 -37.53
C TYR A 521 0.09 -25.20 -36.79
N ARG A 522 -1.25 -25.27 -36.87
CA ARG A 522 -2.09 -24.36 -36.10
C ARG A 522 -1.85 -24.56 -34.60
N PHE A 523 -1.64 -23.46 -33.89
CA PHE A 523 -1.55 -23.45 -32.43
C PHE A 523 -2.92 -23.81 -31.81
N ASN A 524 -2.94 -24.73 -30.84
CA ASN A 524 -4.19 -25.32 -30.34
C ASN A 524 -5.10 -24.28 -29.66
N ASP A 525 -4.59 -23.55 -28.67
CA ASP A 525 -5.31 -22.46 -28.01
C ASP A 525 -4.85 -21.14 -28.63
N LEU A 526 -5.45 -20.83 -29.79
CA LEU A 526 -5.18 -19.63 -30.56
C LEU A 526 -6.36 -18.68 -30.42
N ALA A 527 -6.09 -17.42 -30.09
CA ALA A 527 -7.01 -16.31 -30.25
C ALA A 527 -6.62 -15.44 -31.45
N MET A 528 -7.61 -15.07 -32.26
CA MET A 528 -7.46 -14.20 -33.41
C MET A 528 -8.54 -13.13 -33.39
N ASN A 529 -8.14 -11.87 -33.27
CA ASN A 529 -9.05 -10.73 -33.26
C ASN A 529 -8.61 -9.71 -34.30
N ASP A 530 -9.52 -9.28 -35.17
CA ASP A 530 -9.23 -8.27 -36.20
C ASP A 530 -8.05 -8.66 -37.08
N ILE A 531 -8.21 -9.77 -37.82
CA ILE A 531 -7.19 -10.29 -38.72
C ILE A 531 -7.68 -10.13 -40.15
N TYR A 532 -6.93 -9.38 -40.95
CA TYR A 532 -7.19 -9.19 -42.37
C TYR A 532 -6.07 -9.83 -43.17
N VAL A 533 -6.38 -10.80 -44.01
CA VAL A 533 -5.42 -11.44 -44.92
C VAL A 533 -5.83 -11.17 -46.36
N ASN A 534 -4.91 -10.72 -47.19
CA ASN A 534 -5.10 -10.49 -48.62
C ASN A 534 -3.99 -11.19 -49.42
N LEU A 535 -4.33 -12.32 -50.04
CA LEU A 535 -3.36 -13.17 -50.72
C LEU A 535 -3.15 -12.73 -52.17
N THR A 536 -1.89 -12.50 -52.53
CA THR A 536 -1.46 -12.46 -53.94
C THR A 536 -0.96 -13.84 -54.33
N LEU A 537 -1.70 -14.52 -55.20
CA LEU A 537 -1.36 -15.87 -55.66
C LEU A 537 -0.33 -15.84 -56.80
N SER A 538 0.57 -16.82 -56.79
CA SER A 538 1.51 -17.03 -57.90
C SER A 538 0.77 -17.55 -59.14
N GLU A 539 1.33 -17.29 -60.32
CA GLU A 539 0.83 -17.85 -61.57
C GLU A 539 0.77 -19.39 -61.50
N GLY A 540 -0.35 -19.97 -61.93
CA GLY A 540 -0.60 -21.41 -61.89
C GLY A 540 -1.31 -21.93 -60.63
N VAL A 541 -1.50 -21.10 -59.60
CA VAL A 541 -2.35 -21.47 -58.46
C VAL A 541 -3.83 -21.40 -58.88
N GLY A 542 -4.42 -22.57 -59.10
CA GLY A 542 -5.85 -22.73 -59.36
C GLY A 542 -6.68 -22.99 -58.11
N GLU A 543 -8.01 -22.97 -58.26
CA GLU A 543 -8.95 -23.35 -57.21
C GLU A 543 -8.68 -24.76 -56.67
N VAL A 544 -9.06 -24.98 -55.42
CA VAL A 544 -9.06 -26.33 -54.84
C VAL A 544 -10.07 -27.21 -55.59
N THR A 545 -9.62 -28.37 -56.03
CA THR A 545 -10.47 -29.40 -56.67
C THR A 545 -10.49 -30.71 -55.90
N SER A 546 -9.52 -30.92 -55.01
CA SER A 546 -9.44 -32.06 -54.11
C SER A 546 -8.76 -31.66 -52.81
N SER A 547 -9.23 -32.20 -51.68
CA SER A 547 -8.60 -32.02 -50.36
C SER A 547 -7.15 -32.51 -50.32
N THR A 548 -6.80 -33.50 -51.16
CA THR A 548 -5.46 -34.06 -51.26
C THR A 548 -4.43 -33.10 -51.85
N GLN A 549 -4.84 -31.90 -52.29
CA GLN A 549 -3.93 -30.86 -52.78
C GLN A 549 -3.30 -30.02 -51.66
N GLU A 550 -3.76 -30.17 -50.40
CA GLU A 550 -3.18 -29.49 -49.22
C GLU A 550 -3.09 -27.95 -49.33
N LYS A 551 -4.07 -27.35 -50.03
CA LYS A 551 -4.15 -25.88 -50.19
C LYS A 551 -4.81 -25.25 -48.97
N GLY A 552 -4.10 -24.39 -48.23
CA GLY A 552 -4.64 -23.72 -47.05
C GLY A 552 -4.26 -22.25 -46.98
N ALA A 553 -5.24 -21.35 -46.94
CA ALA A 553 -4.97 -19.92 -46.93
C ALA A 553 -4.18 -19.45 -45.70
N LEU A 554 -4.54 -19.96 -44.51
CA LEU A 554 -3.94 -19.54 -43.23
C LEU A 554 -3.04 -20.61 -42.63
N PHE A 555 -3.49 -21.86 -42.68
CA PHE A 555 -2.83 -22.97 -41.99
C PHE A 555 -2.57 -24.16 -42.91
N HIS A 556 -1.50 -24.91 -42.68
CA HIS A 556 -1.37 -26.25 -43.27
C HIS A 556 -2.32 -27.19 -42.55
N THR A 557 -1.99 -27.54 -41.31
CA THR A 557 -2.70 -28.57 -40.56
C THR A 557 -3.36 -27.99 -39.31
N ASP A 558 -4.67 -28.19 -39.20
CA ASP A 558 -5.47 -27.98 -38.00
C ASP A 558 -6.02 -29.31 -37.48
N SER A 559 -5.33 -29.90 -36.49
CA SER A 559 -5.75 -31.13 -35.82
C SER A 559 -6.49 -30.89 -34.49
N THR A 560 -6.82 -29.63 -34.17
CA THR A 560 -7.49 -29.24 -32.91
C THR A 560 -8.87 -29.85 -32.76
N ILE A 561 -9.48 -30.30 -33.86
CA ILE A 561 -10.66 -31.17 -33.91
C ILE A 561 -10.61 -32.32 -32.89
N SER A 562 -9.44 -32.94 -32.69
CA SER A 562 -9.27 -34.03 -31.71
C SER A 562 -9.38 -33.57 -30.24
N SER A 563 -9.16 -32.28 -30.02
CA SER A 563 -9.20 -31.61 -28.71
C SER A 563 -10.42 -30.71 -28.56
N GLY A 564 -11.32 -30.68 -29.55
CA GLY A 564 -12.45 -29.76 -29.67
C GLY A 564 -12.03 -28.32 -30.04
N PRO A 565 -12.67 -27.64 -31.01
CA PRO A 565 -12.35 -26.25 -31.38
C PRO A 565 -12.88 -25.24 -30.34
N PHE A 566 -12.79 -25.57 -29.04
CA PHE A 566 -13.54 -24.95 -27.95
C PHE A 566 -13.38 -23.43 -27.97
N GLY A 567 -12.15 -22.92 -27.97
CA GLY A 567 -11.87 -21.49 -28.04
C GLY A 567 -12.43 -20.82 -29.29
N SER A 568 -12.09 -21.33 -30.47
CA SER A 568 -12.54 -20.78 -31.76
C SER A 568 -14.07 -20.69 -31.87
N PHE A 569 -14.77 -21.71 -31.38
CA PHE A 569 -16.24 -21.77 -31.41
C PHE A 569 -16.89 -20.82 -30.40
N THR A 570 -16.28 -20.64 -29.21
CA THR A 570 -16.79 -19.74 -28.16
C THR A 570 -16.35 -18.28 -28.34
N GLY A 571 -15.71 -17.94 -29.46
CA GLY A 571 -15.41 -16.58 -29.85
C GLY A 571 -13.97 -16.14 -29.60
N ASP A 572 -12.99 -17.05 -29.55
CA ASP A 572 -11.58 -16.64 -29.65
C ASP A 572 -11.21 -16.19 -31.08
N PHE A 573 -12.01 -16.52 -32.10
CA PHE A 573 -11.86 -16.01 -33.47
C PHE A 573 -12.96 -15.00 -33.78
N ARG A 574 -12.58 -13.72 -33.90
CA ARG A 574 -13.50 -12.60 -34.17
C ARG A 574 -12.93 -11.67 -35.23
N ASN A 575 -13.78 -11.22 -36.16
CA ASN A 575 -13.39 -10.30 -37.23
C ASN A 575 -12.17 -10.82 -38.03
N VAL A 576 -12.21 -12.09 -38.44
CA VAL A 576 -11.14 -12.73 -39.23
C VAL A 576 -11.61 -12.85 -40.68
N TYR A 577 -10.93 -12.14 -41.57
CA TYR A 577 -11.29 -12.02 -42.98
C TYR A 577 -10.11 -12.38 -43.87
N VAL A 578 -10.35 -13.26 -44.84
CA VAL A 578 -9.37 -13.69 -45.84
C VAL A 578 -9.87 -13.32 -47.22
N VAL A 579 -9.04 -12.67 -48.03
CA VAL A 579 -9.30 -12.41 -49.44
C VAL A 579 -8.38 -13.28 -50.26
N SER A 580 -8.97 -14.09 -51.13
CA SER A 580 -8.26 -14.94 -52.08
C SER A 580 -9.12 -15.11 -53.34
N ASP A 581 -8.56 -14.75 -54.50
CA ASP A 581 -9.23 -14.78 -55.80
C ASP A 581 -9.53 -16.21 -56.32
N LYS A 582 -9.13 -17.23 -55.57
CA LYS A 582 -9.45 -18.64 -55.82
C LYS A 582 -10.17 -19.21 -54.61
N PHE A 583 -11.16 -20.06 -54.88
CA PHE A 583 -11.76 -20.87 -53.84
C PHE A 583 -10.72 -21.85 -53.26
N MET A 584 -10.48 -21.76 -51.95
CA MET A 584 -9.57 -22.64 -51.23
C MET A 584 -9.97 -22.80 -49.74
N PRO A 585 -9.55 -23.89 -49.07
CA PRO A 585 -9.68 -24.06 -47.63
C PRO A 585 -8.91 -23.00 -46.85
N ILE A 586 -9.32 -22.77 -45.59
CA ILE A 586 -8.54 -22.00 -44.63
C ILE A 586 -7.38 -22.84 -44.08
N SER A 587 -7.62 -24.14 -43.91
CA SER A 587 -6.62 -25.14 -43.55
C SER A 587 -6.83 -26.42 -44.34
N SER A 588 -5.74 -27.04 -44.82
CA SER A 588 -5.79 -28.35 -45.49
C SER A 588 -4.43 -29.04 -45.38
N GLY A 589 -4.36 -30.18 -44.69
CA GLY A 589 -3.09 -30.87 -44.50
C GLY A 589 -3.19 -32.23 -43.82
N TYR A 590 -2.20 -33.09 -44.07
CA TYR A 590 -2.08 -34.39 -43.39
C TYR A 590 -1.48 -34.26 -41.99
N SER A 591 -2.10 -34.94 -41.02
CA SER A 591 -1.46 -35.30 -39.75
C SER A 591 -1.57 -36.81 -39.54
N VAL A 592 -0.43 -37.50 -39.57
CA VAL A 592 -0.35 -38.96 -39.58
C VAL A 592 -1.17 -39.53 -40.75
N ASN A 593 -2.23 -40.30 -40.49
CA ASN A 593 -3.05 -40.93 -41.53
C ASN A 593 -4.35 -40.15 -41.84
N ASN A 594 -4.54 -38.99 -41.19
CA ASN A 594 -5.74 -38.18 -41.31
C ASN A 594 -5.45 -36.95 -42.15
N LEU A 595 -6.29 -36.72 -43.16
CA LEU A 595 -6.30 -35.48 -43.94
C LEU A 595 -7.33 -34.54 -43.33
N PHE A 596 -6.86 -33.49 -42.64
CA PHE A 596 -7.70 -32.48 -42.04
C PHE A 596 -7.94 -31.35 -43.01
N VAL A 597 -9.20 -30.92 -43.14
CA VAL A 597 -9.59 -29.81 -44.01
C VAL A 597 -10.63 -28.96 -43.29
N THR A 598 -10.41 -27.64 -43.30
CA THR A 598 -11.29 -26.66 -42.66
C THR A 598 -11.54 -25.48 -43.60
N TYR A 599 -12.81 -25.16 -43.85
CA TYR A 599 -13.22 -24.03 -44.69
C TYR A 599 -13.73 -22.84 -43.87
N ALA A 600 -13.84 -21.70 -44.54
CA ALA A 600 -14.47 -20.51 -43.98
C ALA A 600 -15.97 -20.71 -43.79
N LYS A 601 -16.54 -19.98 -42.83
CA LYS A 601 -17.97 -20.01 -42.48
C LYS A 601 -18.88 -19.73 -43.67
N ASN A 602 -18.50 -18.79 -44.53
CA ASN A 602 -19.30 -18.36 -45.68
C ASN A 602 -19.02 -19.15 -46.97
N ASP A 603 -18.19 -20.20 -46.93
CA ASP A 603 -17.94 -21.09 -48.06
C ASP A 603 -18.73 -22.42 -47.95
N MET A 604 -19.61 -22.55 -46.97
CA MET A 604 -20.34 -23.81 -46.71
C MET A 604 -21.20 -24.27 -47.90
N ASP A 605 -21.79 -23.34 -48.64
CA ASP A 605 -22.57 -23.61 -49.85
C ASP A 605 -21.70 -24.18 -50.99
N LYS A 606 -20.41 -23.85 -51.00
CA LYS A 606 -19.44 -24.38 -51.96
C LYS A 606 -19.11 -25.85 -51.73
N LEU A 607 -19.50 -26.47 -50.60
CA LEU A 607 -19.21 -27.86 -50.25
C LEU A 607 -20.23 -28.89 -50.76
N GLY A 608 -21.33 -28.44 -51.38
CA GLY A 608 -22.38 -29.32 -51.91
C GLY A 608 -23.21 -29.97 -50.79
N ASP A 609 -23.59 -31.23 -50.97
CA ASP A 609 -24.50 -31.93 -50.07
C ASP A 609 -23.81 -32.51 -48.82
N TYR A 610 -24.10 -31.95 -47.66
CA TYR A 610 -23.53 -32.39 -46.37
C TYR A 610 -24.58 -32.60 -45.27
N GLU A 611 -24.16 -33.25 -44.18
CA GLU A 611 -24.86 -33.35 -42.91
C GLU A 611 -24.00 -32.81 -41.76
N ARG A 612 -24.60 -32.17 -40.76
CA ARG A 612 -23.89 -31.69 -39.56
C ARG A 612 -23.82 -32.79 -38.51
N ALA A 613 -22.69 -32.90 -37.80
CA ALA A 613 -22.57 -33.84 -36.68
C ALA A 613 -23.37 -33.41 -35.44
N GLY A 614 -23.62 -32.10 -35.30
CA GLY A 614 -24.34 -31.51 -34.16
C GLY A 614 -25.40 -30.49 -34.53
N LYS A 615 -26.19 -30.06 -33.54
CA LYS A 615 -27.15 -28.96 -33.65
C LYS A 615 -26.43 -27.62 -33.78
N THR A 616 -27.06 -26.63 -34.41
CA THR A 616 -26.46 -25.32 -34.75
C THR A 616 -25.70 -24.63 -33.62
N ASP A 617 -26.18 -24.68 -32.38
CA ASP A 617 -25.52 -24.04 -31.23
C ASP A 617 -24.60 -24.97 -30.43
N SER A 618 -24.26 -26.15 -30.97
CA SER A 618 -23.26 -27.05 -30.38
C SER A 618 -21.95 -26.98 -31.13
N ILE A 619 -20.85 -27.22 -30.41
CA ILE A 619 -19.52 -27.24 -31.01
C ILE A 619 -19.43 -28.26 -32.16
N ASN A 620 -20.16 -29.37 -32.09
CA ASN A 620 -20.19 -30.39 -33.13
C ASN A 620 -20.84 -29.89 -34.44
N SER A 621 -21.51 -28.74 -34.45
CA SER A 621 -22.05 -28.13 -35.68
C SER A 621 -20.98 -27.72 -36.68
N CYS A 622 -19.74 -27.49 -36.22
CA CYS A 622 -18.61 -27.15 -37.08
C CYS A 622 -18.10 -28.36 -37.89
N VAL A 623 -18.52 -29.58 -37.56
CA VAL A 623 -18.14 -30.80 -38.26
C VAL A 623 -19.21 -31.16 -39.29
N LEU A 624 -18.81 -31.27 -40.54
CA LEU A 624 -19.68 -31.66 -41.64
C LEU A 624 -19.22 -33.00 -42.24
N GLY A 625 -20.17 -33.90 -42.46
CA GLY A 625 -19.97 -35.14 -43.21
C GLY A 625 -20.56 -35.03 -44.60
N SER A 626 -19.82 -35.51 -45.61
CA SER A 626 -20.34 -35.57 -46.97
C SER A 626 -21.45 -36.63 -47.08
N LYS A 627 -22.56 -36.30 -47.75
CA LYS A 627 -23.57 -37.32 -48.12
C LYS A 627 -23.03 -38.21 -49.25
N ASP A 628 -23.59 -39.41 -49.39
CA ASP A 628 -23.10 -40.44 -50.34
C ASP A 628 -23.08 -39.96 -51.80
N ASN A 629 -24.08 -39.19 -52.23
CA ASN A 629 -24.22 -38.68 -53.60
C ASN A 629 -23.65 -37.26 -53.79
N ASN A 630 -22.87 -36.74 -52.85
CA ASN A 630 -22.31 -35.40 -52.98
C ASN A 630 -21.24 -35.38 -54.09
N ALA A 631 -21.52 -34.69 -55.19
CA ALA A 631 -20.56 -34.50 -56.29
C ALA A 631 -19.26 -33.80 -55.85
N LYS A 632 -19.30 -33.07 -54.72
CA LYS A 632 -18.16 -32.35 -54.15
C LYS A 632 -17.47 -33.08 -53.00
N LYS A 633 -17.74 -34.37 -52.80
CA LYS A 633 -17.14 -35.20 -51.74
C LYS A 633 -15.61 -35.17 -51.74
N VAL A 634 -14.97 -34.98 -52.89
CA VAL A 634 -13.50 -34.84 -53.02
C VAL A 634 -12.92 -33.64 -52.29
N LEU A 635 -13.74 -32.65 -51.92
CA LEU A 635 -13.32 -31.47 -51.14
C LEU A 635 -13.24 -31.75 -49.63
N PHE A 636 -13.73 -32.90 -49.18
CA PHE A 636 -13.73 -33.31 -47.77
C PHE A 636 -12.42 -34.02 -47.44
N GLY A 637 -11.96 -33.85 -46.20
CA GLY A 637 -10.82 -34.57 -45.66
C GLY A 637 -11.13 -36.04 -45.40
N SER A 638 -10.08 -36.82 -45.15
CA SER A 638 -10.15 -38.25 -44.87
C SER A 638 -9.74 -38.53 -43.44
N LEU A 639 -10.72 -38.82 -42.57
CA LEU A 639 -10.53 -38.96 -41.11
C LEU A 639 -10.89 -40.36 -40.55
N PRO A 640 -10.33 -41.47 -41.08
CA PRO A 640 -10.75 -42.82 -40.74
C PRO A 640 -10.56 -43.20 -39.26
N THR A 641 -9.71 -42.48 -38.52
CA THR A 641 -9.46 -42.74 -37.10
C THR A 641 -10.33 -41.92 -36.14
N VAL A 642 -11.15 -41.00 -36.65
CA VAL A 642 -11.90 -40.00 -35.84
C VAL A 642 -13.34 -40.48 -35.64
N THR A 643 -13.56 -41.57 -34.92
CA THR A 643 -14.84 -42.32 -34.97
C THR A 643 -15.98 -41.78 -34.10
N TRP A 644 -15.80 -40.64 -33.41
CA TRP A 644 -16.72 -40.15 -32.38
C TRP A 644 -17.78 -39.11 -32.83
N TYR A 645 -17.68 -38.54 -34.04
CA TYR A 645 -18.65 -37.56 -34.56
C TYR A 645 -19.77 -38.19 -35.40
N PHE A 646 -19.43 -39.23 -36.17
CA PHE A 646 -20.37 -40.01 -36.96
C PHE A 646 -20.10 -41.50 -36.74
N PRO A 647 -21.11 -42.38 -36.95
CA PRO A 647 -20.89 -43.82 -36.95
C PRO A 647 -19.73 -44.20 -37.88
N THR A 648 -18.95 -45.22 -37.54
CA THR A 648 -17.75 -45.65 -38.30
C THR A 648 -18.01 -45.88 -39.79
N THR A 649 -19.23 -46.28 -40.17
CA THR A 649 -19.66 -46.47 -41.56
C THR A 649 -19.78 -45.18 -42.38
N LYS A 650 -19.87 -44.02 -41.72
CA LYS A 650 -20.01 -42.68 -42.34
C LYS A 650 -18.80 -41.77 -42.12
N ASN A 651 -17.83 -42.20 -41.32
CA ASN A 651 -16.80 -41.34 -40.75
C ASN A 651 -15.49 -41.28 -41.57
N THR A 652 -15.62 -41.26 -42.90
CA THR A 652 -14.46 -41.30 -43.81
C THR A 652 -14.25 -40.01 -44.58
N ASN A 653 -15.29 -39.20 -44.80
CA ASN A 653 -15.21 -37.97 -45.60
C ASN A 653 -15.79 -36.81 -44.79
N LEU A 654 -14.92 -36.18 -43.99
CA LEU A 654 -15.28 -35.14 -43.04
C LEU A 654 -14.55 -33.84 -43.33
N VAL A 655 -15.19 -32.74 -43.00
CA VAL A 655 -14.61 -31.40 -43.09
C VAL A 655 -15.04 -30.58 -41.90
N PHE A 656 -14.21 -29.61 -41.52
CA PHE A 656 -14.53 -28.61 -40.51
C PHE A 656 -14.88 -27.27 -41.15
N VAL A 657 -15.58 -26.44 -40.38
CA VAL A 657 -15.84 -25.05 -40.74
C VAL A 657 -15.54 -24.17 -39.55
N TYR A 658 -14.81 -23.07 -39.77
CA TYR A 658 -14.55 -22.08 -38.72
C TYR A 658 -15.81 -21.27 -38.38
N LEU A 659 -16.73 -21.91 -37.66
CA LEU A 659 -17.94 -21.33 -37.10
C LEU A 659 -17.70 -20.81 -35.69
N SER A 660 -18.62 -19.95 -35.27
CA SER A 660 -18.78 -19.51 -33.88
C SER A 660 -20.23 -19.71 -33.46
N LEU A 661 -20.47 -19.70 -32.15
CA LEU A 661 -21.82 -19.61 -31.58
C LEU A 661 -22.59 -18.46 -32.22
N SER A 662 -23.88 -18.69 -32.49
CA SER A 662 -24.78 -17.69 -33.11
C SER A 662 -24.89 -16.39 -32.30
N SER A 663 -24.64 -16.44 -30.99
CA SER A 663 -24.58 -15.29 -30.08
C SER A 663 -23.31 -14.44 -30.22
N ILE A 664 -22.27 -14.93 -30.91
CA ILE A 664 -21.00 -14.23 -31.11
C ILE A 664 -21.07 -13.48 -32.44
N GLY A 665 -21.33 -12.17 -32.38
CA GLY A 665 -21.25 -11.29 -33.54
C GLY A 665 -19.88 -11.37 -34.22
N ASN A 666 -19.86 -11.46 -35.55
CA ASN A 666 -18.65 -11.58 -36.39
C ASN A 666 -17.65 -12.68 -35.96
N GLY A 667 -18.10 -13.71 -35.25
CA GLY A 667 -17.24 -14.82 -34.87
C GLY A 667 -17.01 -15.81 -36.01
N GLY A 668 -15.89 -16.51 -35.98
CA GLY A 668 -15.45 -17.45 -37.01
C GLY A 668 -14.50 -16.82 -38.03
N ILE A 669 -14.26 -17.51 -39.14
CA ILE A 669 -13.40 -17.03 -40.24
C ILE A 669 -14.23 -16.91 -41.51
N TYR A 670 -14.07 -15.80 -42.24
CA TYR A 670 -14.74 -15.53 -43.51
C TYR A 670 -13.72 -15.44 -44.64
N ARG A 671 -14.07 -15.95 -45.83
CA ARG A 671 -13.26 -15.84 -47.04
C ARG A 671 -14.06 -15.14 -48.14
N TYR A 672 -13.44 -14.19 -48.84
CA TYR A 672 -14.03 -13.46 -49.95
C TYR A 672 -13.15 -13.61 -51.19
N ASP A 673 -13.76 -13.57 -52.37
CA ASP A 673 -13.03 -13.74 -53.62
C ASP A 673 -12.28 -12.44 -53.98
N THR A 674 -12.78 -11.27 -53.55
CA THR A 674 -12.13 -9.97 -53.78
C THR A 674 -12.28 -9.01 -52.60
N THR A 675 -11.41 -8.00 -52.52
CA THR A 675 -11.56 -6.92 -51.52
C THR A 675 -12.84 -6.11 -51.75
N THR A 676 -13.29 -5.99 -52.99
CA THR A 676 -14.56 -5.35 -53.34
C THR A 676 -15.76 -6.11 -52.76
N GLU A 677 -15.74 -7.45 -52.83
CA GLU A 677 -16.79 -8.28 -52.23
C GLU A 677 -16.83 -8.13 -50.70
N LEU A 678 -15.66 -8.12 -50.06
CA LEU A 678 -15.53 -7.86 -48.62
C LEU A 678 -16.08 -6.47 -48.25
N LYS A 679 -15.77 -5.41 -49.02
CA LYS A 679 -16.35 -4.08 -48.81
C LYS A 679 -17.87 -4.08 -48.95
N ASN A 680 -18.39 -4.76 -49.98
CA ASN A 680 -19.81 -4.83 -50.24
C ASN A 680 -20.59 -5.61 -49.17
N SER A 681 -19.92 -6.47 -48.39
CA SER A 681 -20.53 -7.10 -47.21
C SER A 681 -20.60 -6.18 -45.98
N GLY A 682 -20.19 -4.92 -46.12
CA GLY A 682 -20.24 -3.88 -45.08
C GLY A 682 -18.94 -3.74 -44.29
N ILE A 683 -17.87 -4.44 -44.67
CA ILE A 683 -16.58 -4.42 -43.98
C ILE A 683 -15.60 -3.49 -44.72
N GLY A 684 -15.57 -2.22 -44.32
CA GLY A 684 -14.60 -1.24 -44.84
C GLY A 684 -13.28 -1.21 -44.08
N LYS A 685 -13.24 -1.78 -42.87
CA LYS A 685 -12.10 -1.76 -41.96
C LYS A 685 -12.06 -3.01 -41.10
N VAL A 686 -10.87 -3.53 -40.81
CA VAL A 686 -10.63 -4.65 -39.90
C VAL A 686 -9.62 -4.21 -38.85
N GLY A 687 -10.06 -4.06 -37.61
CA GLY A 687 -9.26 -3.41 -36.56
C GLY A 687 -8.86 -2.00 -36.98
N SER A 688 -7.55 -1.76 -37.07
CA SER A 688 -6.97 -0.49 -37.53
C SER A 688 -6.76 -0.40 -39.05
N TRP A 689 -6.91 -1.52 -39.78
CA TRP A 689 -6.53 -1.64 -41.19
C TRP A 689 -7.70 -1.38 -42.14
N ASP A 690 -7.52 -0.46 -43.07
CA ASP A 690 -8.49 -0.22 -44.13
C ASP A 690 -8.49 -1.38 -45.13
N VAL A 691 -9.68 -1.81 -45.54
CA VAL A 691 -9.80 -2.74 -46.66
C VAL A 691 -9.53 -1.91 -47.92
N LEU A 692 -8.47 -2.21 -48.66
CA LEU A 692 -8.05 -1.45 -49.84
C LEU A 692 -8.72 -1.91 -51.12
#